data_AF-A0A2M9IA07-F1
#
_entry.id   AF-A0A2M9IA07-F1
#
_cell.length_a   1.000
_cell.length_b   1.000
_cell.length_c   1.000
_cell.angle_alpha   90.00
_cell.angle_beta   90.00
_cell.angle_gamma   90.00
#
_symmetry.space_group_name_H-M   'P 1'
#
loop_
_entity.id
_entity.type
_entity.pdbx_description
1 polymer ?
#
loop_
_entity_poly.entity_id
_entity_poly.type
_entity_poly.pdbx_seq_one_letter_code
_entity_poly.pdbx_strand_id
1 'polypeptide(L)'
;MGMRGSEQEQTGGAGVSRVIADFTDLGWGPAENDRHDLGIDLFLQVRDARRFDRIILMAAQVKSGPSYFDAPTSDKQGNCTGWWYAESDARHFEDWVQHALPHLLVMHDAATRISYWAHVTKEAVQSTGNGFKIHVPIHQKVELSNRDTLEEVAASAKQQPVLQGTSFAAGAKAVAPGRALRHALLTPRLIAPHRNTGFERTLAPEEAIALITQGRIQDLQWYIEKGSNPHLAGADSRSHLWEWRFFSAYHDAVVDSNIQPLLDLARATCPTPPTPGERKPKPEQAHRIAASVVTGAVFLTAAERLAEAEALLEAAGEDLLPIDQAWALMHRAIVLSEQGDLDTSRRLAAGAQRTVALDLDDVTAAAIGASAADFLFRTSGREAKDLGATMTAVDTAASWWRSQTVAWALEDHEEKAFRAWGKCEDPGTWPSDEAQNRLLSAWLSASLAGTRGPASAALAQHARHEVIQHEASWRNDAAAELSVQDRQSGQVPAGPHARGIEDALDELRCHGCTKTLEIAVQRLWAAGPASPVQAAVRRSVTAPWTHTNAPTKLALLRYAGDLLPTELADQAGRHCLTLLEDPEPFAQRVRPTFSIDHYAHRALWRVLPAATDAIHAEAADTLLRILPDRPGESAETDLIKLAAFLRPSAVAAFSDQLRAAATGHSNPSMSAALLGVLIASGDSTAEAELLRRTEAGDIDAIGEVRSLADLSPSAGQRVIDLAETHCQQQLDDAHQNSWGLGGWDWARLLALCNFFFPEYARWGSVINIVLDPQVAQEHKAGAVRALTTRADQLPAPAAARLRAAFETGLPTIRGVPGLTDQAGDLTQAAFTLGLALKAVDSTTAIHRILTWLRGSASQRRSAAHLVTALSHHTNDPVIQGTLVALTGDPQYQVRTAAAFSLARGLPENPTPAVKAALNTAANEPGCRVPLAIAHALQQTSGAQENRRVPTSRLQQHMSALVRAAATPTTSPPSKTNTPHPAHTP
;
A
#
# COMPACT_ATOMS: atom_id res chain seq x y z
N MET A 1 -49.78 -18.75 69.90
CA MET A 1 -49.18 -17.40 69.92
C MET A 1 -48.71 -17.10 68.51
N GLY A 2 -49.36 -16.17 67.81
CA GLY A 2 -48.84 -15.66 66.54
C GLY A 2 -47.87 -14.53 66.84
N MET A 3 -46.59 -14.67 66.46
CA MET A 3 -45.66 -13.55 66.45
C MET A 3 -45.96 -12.66 65.25
N ARG A 4 -46.13 -11.36 65.49
CA ARG A 4 -46.29 -10.33 64.46
C ARG A 4 -44.90 -9.91 64.01
N GLY A 5 -44.55 -10.15 62.75
CA GLY A 5 -43.33 -9.60 62.15
C GLY A 5 -43.34 -8.07 62.20
N SER A 6 -42.16 -7.44 62.25
CA SER A 6 -42.07 -5.98 62.31
C SER A 6 -42.44 -5.34 60.96
N GLU A 7 -43.08 -4.17 60.95
CA GLU A 7 -43.42 -3.46 59.71
C GLU A 7 -42.18 -3.08 58.89
N GLN A 8 -41.03 -2.87 59.55
CA GLN A 8 -39.74 -2.62 58.91
C GLN A 8 -39.22 -3.85 58.15
N GLU A 9 -39.33 -5.05 58.74
CA GLU A 9 -38.91 -6.31 58.11
C GLU A 9 -39.79 -6.66 56.90
N GLN A 10 -41.10 -6.39 56.98
CA GLN A 10 -42.02 -6.59 55.85
C GLN A 10 -41.75 -5.60 54.69
N THR A 11 -41.44 -4.34 55.00
CA THR A 11 -41.16 -3.30 53.99
C THR A 11 -39.80 -3.51 53.32
N GLY A 12 -38.78 -3.89 54.09
CA GLY A 12 -37.45 -4.24 53.58
C GLY A 12 -37.48 -5.46 52.66
N GLY A 13 -38.05 -6.58 53.10
CA GLY A 13 -38.11 -7.82 52.30
C GLY A 13 -38.94 -7.68 51.01
N ALA A 14 -40.02 -6.91 51.04
CA ALA A 14 -40.81 -6.61 49.84
C ALA A 14 -40.02 -5.77 48.82
N GLY A 15 -39.20 -4.84 49.28
CA GLY A 15 -38.32 -4.04 48.43
C GLY A 15 -37.18 -4.85 47.80
N VAL A 16 -36.52 -5.71 48.59
CA VAL A 16 -35.51 -6.66 48.08
C VAL A 16 -36.10 -7.54 46.97
N SER A 17 -37.30 -8.10 47.18
CA SER A 17 -37.99 -8.90 46.17
C SER A 17 -38.28 -8.14 44.86
N ARG A 18 -38.52 -6.82 44.95
CA ARG A 18 -38.72 -5.97 43.77
C ARG A 18 -37.42 -5.69 43.03
N VAL A 19 -36.36 -5.34 43.76
CA VAL A 19 -35.04 -5.14 43.17
C VAL A 19 -34.52 -6.42 42.50
N ILE A 20 -34.80 -7.61 43.07
CA ILE A 20 -34.54 -8.91 42.43
C ILE A 20 -35.26 -9.00 41.07
N ALA A 21 -36.55 -8.64 41.02
CA ALA A 21 -37.31 -8.65 39.77
C ALA A 21 -36.72 -7.68 38.74
N ASP A 22 -36.38 -6.45 39.14
CA ASP A 22 -35.81 -5.43 38.25
C ASP A 22 -34.49 -5.90 37.61
N PHE A 23 -33.57 -6.50 38.40
CA PHE A 23 -32.34 -7.09 37.84
C PHE A 23 -32.60 -8.36 37.02
N THR A 24 -33.63 -9.15 37.35
CA THR A 24 -34.03 -10.31 36.54
C THR A 24 -34.58 -9.87 35.19
N ASP A 25 -35.29 -8.75 35.12
CA ASP A 25 -35.81 -8.15 33.89
C ASP A 25 -34.67 -7.61 33.01
N LEU A 26 -33.54 -7.20 33.60
CA LEU A 26 -32.29 -6.95 32.88
C LEU A 26 -31.62 -8.24 32.37
N GLY A 27 -32.13 -9.42 32.73
CA GLY A 27 -31.59 -10.72 32.36
C GLY A 27 -30.40 -11.16 33.20
N TRP A 28 -30.13 -10.50 34.33
CA TRP A 28 -29.06 -10.85 35.27
C TRP A 28 -29.48 -11.94 36.26
N GLY A 29 -28.53 -12.48 37.01
CA GLY A 29 -28.77 -13.50 38.05
C GLY A 29 -28.63 -12.93 39.46
N PRO A 30 -29.66 -12.30 40.04
CA PRO A 30 -29.63 -11.88 41.44
C PRO A 30 -29.73 -13.09 42.38
N ALA A 31 -28.93 -13.06 43.46
CA ALA A 31 -28.94 -14.03 44.54
C ALA A 31 -29.07 -13.29 45.87
N GLU A 32 -30.11 -13.60 46.63
CA GLU A 32 -30.37 -12.99 47.94
C GLU A 32 -29.37 -13.50 48.99
N ASN A 33 -28.88 -12.60 49.83
CA ASN A 33 -28.00 -12.91 50.96
C ASN A 33 -28.82 -13.00 52.26
N ASP A 34 -29.51 -14.13 52.45
CA ASP A 34 -30.47 -14.36 53.53
C ASP A 34 -29.84 -14.86 54.86
N ARG A 35 -28.53 -15.14 54.87
CA ARG A 35 -27.86 -15.81 56.01
C ARG A 35 -27.03 -14.89 56.90
N HIS A 36 -26.59 -13.73 56.39
CA HIS A 36 -25.67 -12.85 57.10
C HIS A 36 -25.96 -11.37 56.80
N ASP A 37 -26.28 -10.61 57.85
CA ASP A 37 -26.45 -9.15 57.77
C ASP A 37 -25.10 -8.45 58.00
N LEU A 38 -24.37 -8.23 56.91
CA LEU A 38 -23.13 -7.43 56.87
C LEU A 38 -23.28 -6.24 55.92
N GLY A 39 -24.52 -5.74 55.74
CA GLY A 39 -24.77 -4.64 54.81
C GLY A 39 -24.67 -5.03 53.33
N ILE A 40 -25.06 -6.26 52.97
CA ILE A 40 -25.22 -6.74 51.59
C ILE A 40 -26.52 -7.54 51.53
N ASP A 41 -27.49 -7.08 50.74
CA ASP A 41 -28.78 -7.78 50.60
C ASP A 41 -28.76 -8.71 49.37
N LEU A 42 -28.07 -8.31 48.30
CA LEU A 42 -28.05 -9.03 47.03
C LEU A 42 -26.62 -9.19 46.49
N PHE A 43 -26.35 -10.37 45.93
CA PHE A 43 -25.25 -10.60 44.99
C PHE A 43 -25.81 -10.65 43.57
N LEU A 44 -25.25 -9.85 42.67
CA LEU A 44 -25.73 -9.72 41.29
C LEU A 44 -24.74 -10.40 40.33
N GLN A 45 -25.14 -11.54 39.75
CA GLN A 45 -24.38 -12.20 38.67
C GLN A 45 -24.67 -11.49 37.35
N VAL A 46 -23.66 -10.79 36.84
CA VAL A 46 -23.79 -9.95 35.65
C VAL A 46 -23.77 -10.82 34.39
N ARG A 47 -24.71 -10.55 33.48
CA ARG A 47 -24.82 -11.25 32.20
C ARG A 47 -24.87 -10.26 31.05
N ASP A 48 -24.42 -10.67 29.87
CA ASP A 48 -24.59 -9.88 28.64
C ASP A 48 -26.03 -9.98 28.09
N ALA A 49 -26.30 -9.26 27.00
CA ALA A 49 -27.60 -9.27 26.34
C ALA A 49 -28.01 -10.66 25.82
N ARG A 50 -27.04 -11.55 25.55
CA ARG A 50 -27.24 -12.95 25.16
C ARG A 50 -27.40 -13.89 26.36
N ARG A 51 -27.41 -13.34 27.58
CA ARG A 51 -27.50 -14.03 28.88
C ARG A 51 -26.28 -14.89 29.21
N PHE A 52 -25.14 -14.66 28.55
CA PHE A 52 -23.88 -15.26 28.97
C PHE A 52 -23.37 -14.60 30.25
N ASP A 53 -22.95 -15.43 31.19
CA ASP A 53 -22.32 -14.98 32.42
C ASP A 53 -21.00 -14.27 32.12
N ARG A 54 -20.82 -13.06 32.66
CA ARG A 54 -19.59 -12.25 32.48
C ARG A 54 -18.49 -12.61 33.47
N ILE A 55 -18.77 -13.54 34.39
CA ILE A 55 -17.93 -13.94 35.51
C ILE A 55 -17.60 -12.72 36.38
N ILE A 56 -18.61 -11.88 36.59
CA ILE A 56 -18.55 -10.69 37.44
C ILE A 56 -19.68 -10.80 38.46
N LEU A 57 -19.35 -10.57 39.72
CA LEU A 57 -20.28 -10.47 40.82
C LEU A 57 -20.26 -9.04 41.36
N MET A 58 -21.43 -8.45 41.55
CA MET A 58 -21.58 -7.18 42.27
C MET A 58 -22.34 -7.40 43.57
N ALA A 59 -22.09 -6.54 44.55
CA ALA A 59 -22.87 -6.47 45.78
C ALA A 59 -23.88 -5.32 45.66
N ALA A 60 -25.08 -5.51 46.22
CA ALA A 60 -26.05 -4.44 46.35
C ALA A 60 -26.70 -4.43 47.73
N GLN A 61 -26.77 -3.24 48.32
CA GLN A 61 -27.59 -2.93 49.48
C GLN A 61 -28.89 -2.27 49.02
N VAL A 62 -30.02 -2.82 49.43
CA VAL A 62 -31.35 -2.32 49.12
C VAL A 62 -31.90 -1.52 50.31
N LYS A 63 -32.33 -0.29 50.06
CA LYS A 63 -33.02 0.57 51.02
C LYS A 63 -34.42 0.87 50.51
N SER A 64 -35.42 0.44 51.27
CA SER A 64 -36.84 0.50 50.85
C SER A 64 -37.68 1.18 51.92
N GLY A 65 -38.40 2.23 51.53
CA GLY A 65 -39.26 3.00 52.42
C GLY A 65 -39.27 4.49 52.07
N PRO A 66 -40.39 5.21 52.34
CA PRO A 66 -40.55 6.60 51.94
C PRO A 66 -39.51 7.54 52.59
N SER A 67 -39.03 7.22 53.79
CA SER A 67 -38.05 8.05 54.52
C SER A 67 -36.72 8.23 53.80
N TYR A 68 -36.33 7.29 52.92
CA TYR A 68 -35.10 7.42 52.14
C TYR A 68 -35.23 8.49 51.04
N PHE A 69 -36.44 8.94 50.73
CA PHE A 69 -36.74 9.94 49.70
C PHE A 69 -37.01 11.34 50.30
N ASP A 70 -36.84 11.53 51.60
CA ASP A 70 -37.12 12.79 52.33
C ASP A 70 -36.08 13.91 52.08
N ALA A 71 -34.93 13.59 51.48
CA ALA A 71 -33.85 14.53 51.20
C ALA A 71 -33.58 14.70 49.68
N PRO A 72 -34.53 15.29 48.92
CA PRO A 72 -34.36 15.48 47.48
C PRO A 72 -33.30 16.54 47.16
N THR A 73 -32.62 16.37 46.05
CA THR A 73 -31.74 17.37 45.43
C THR A 73 -32.45 18.01 44.25
N SER A 74 -32.12 19.27 43.94
CA SER A 74 -32.71 19.97 42.80
C SER A 74 -31.69 20.65 41.92
N ASP A 75 -31.99 20.80 40.64
CA ASP A 75 -31.21 21.64 39.72
C ASP A 75 -31.50 23.14 39.94
N LYS A 76 -30.84 24.00 39.15
CA LYS A 76 -31.03 25.45 39.19
C LYS A 76 -32.45 25.91 38.82
N GLN A 77 -33.26 25.02 38.25
CA GLN A 77 -34.64 25.28 37.81
C GLN A 77 -35.67 24.74 38.82
N GLY A 78 -35.21 24.12 39.91
CA GLY A 78 -36.07 23.55 40.96
C GLY A 78 -36.58 22.13 40.64
N ASN A 79 -36.11 21.49 39.57
CA ASN A 79 -36.47 20.11 39.25
C ASN A 79 -35.69 19.13 40.13
N CYS A 80 -36.33 18.06 40.58
CA CYS A 80 -35.65 17.02 41.35
C CYS A 80 -34.57 16.32 40.51
N THR A 81 -33.35 16.21 41.04
CA THR A 81 -32.20 15.57 40.39
C THR A 81 -31.77 14.26 41.06
N GLY A 82 -32.36 13.92 42.21
CA GLY A 82 -32.02 12.71 42.98
C GLY A 82 -32.26 12.91 44.47
N TRP A 83 -31.65 12.06 45.30
CA TRP A 83 -31.79 12.08 46.75
C TRP A 83 -30.45 11.86 47.45
N TRP A 84 -30.27 12.44 48.63
CA TRP A 84 -29.14 12.14 49.49
C TRP A 84 -29.48 10.99 50.44
N TYR A 85 -28.71 9.91 50.37
CA TYR A 85 -28.67 8.90 51.42
C TYR A 85 -27.56 9.26 52.41
N ALA A 86 -27.86 9.30 53.71
CA ALA A 86 -26.90 9.70 54.74
C ALA A 86 -26.85 8.69 55.89
N GLU A 87 -25.65 8.52 56.44
CA GLU A 87 -25.36 7.71 57.63
C GLU A 87 -24.66 8.56 58.68
N SER A 88 -24.93 8.30 59.95
CA SER A 88 -24.36 9.05 61.08
C SER A 88 -22.89 8.72 61.35
N ASP A 89 -22.38 7.60 60.82
CA ASP A 89 -20.98 7.21 60.96
C ASP A 89 -20.42 6.60 59.65
N ALA A 90 -19.10 6.36 59.63
CA ALA A 90 -18.38 5.91 58.43
C ALA A 90 -18.53 4.42 58.14
N ARG A 91 -18.97 3.59 59.10
CA ARG A 91 -18.72 2.14 59.08
C ARG A 91 -19.27 1.46 57.83
N HIS A 92 -20.56 1.68 57.52
CA HIS A 92 -21.19 1.09 56.34
C HIS A 92 -20.51 1.55 55.04
N PHE A 93 -20.22 2.84 54.91
CA PHE A 93 -19.55 3.36 53.70
C PHE A 93 -18.11 2.87 53.58
N GLU A 94 -17.38 2.71 54.69
CA GLU A 94 -16.02 2.19 54.69
C GLU A 94 -16.01 0.71 54.30
N ASP A 95 -16.93 -0.09 54.83
CA ASP A 95 -17.11 -1.50 54.45
C ASP A 95 -17.47 -1.64 52.97
N TRP A 96 -18.38 -0.81 52.45
CA TRP A 96 -18.77 -0.83 51.03
C TRP A 96 -17.66 -0.39 50.08
N VAL A 97 -16.94 0.70 50.42
CA VAL A 97 -15.85 1.25 49.58
C VAL A 97 -14.64 0.31 49.54
N GLN A 98 -14.34 -0.37 50.66
CA GLN A 98 -13.22 -1.33 50.73
C GLN A 98 -13.60 -2.74 50.26
N HIS A 99 -14.87 -2.98 49.94
CA HIS A 99 -15.35 -4.28 49.51
C HIS A 99 -14.66 -4.74 48.21
N ALA A 100 -14.34 -6.02 48.10
CA ALA A 100 -13.65 -6.58 46.93
C ALA A 100 -14.52 -6.64 45.66
N LEU A 101 -15.85 -6.53 45.81
CA LEU A 101 -16.81 -6.46 44.71
C LEU A 101 -17.33 -5.03 44.56
N PRO A 102 -17.60 -4.54 43.34
CA PRO A 102 -18.30 -3.28 43.13
C PRO A 102 -19.64 -3.29 43.87
N HIS A 103 -19.94 -2.17 44.52
CA HIS A 103 -21.04 -2.08 45.47
C HIS A 103 -22.08 -1.05 45.02
N LEU A 104 -23.33 -1.46 44.93
CA LEU A 104 -24.46 -0.58 44.60
C LEU A 104 -25.28 -0.27 45.85
N LEU A 105 -25.61 1.00 46.03
CA LEU A 105 -26.72 1.40 46.90
C LEU A 105 -27.97 1.53 46.04
N VAL A 106 -28.99 0.72 46.31
CA VAL A 106 -30.25 0.70 45.56
C VAL A 106 -31.38 1.20 46.46
N MET A 107 -32.06 2.26 46.05
CA MET A 107 -33.22 2.80 46.73
C MET A 107 -34.50 2.44 45.97
N HIS A 108 -35.41 1.70 46.61
CA HIS A 108 -36.68 1.32 46.01
C HIS A 108 -37.84 2.19 46.51
N ASP A 109 -38.49 2.91 45.59
CA ASP A 109 -39.70 3.66 45.88
C ASP A 109 -40.94 2.77 45.69
N ALA A 110 -41.61 2.43 46.79
CA ALA A 110 -42.80 1.58 46.76
C ALA A 110 -44.00 2.24 46.06
N ALA A 111 -44.07 3.57 45.99
CA ALA A 111 -45.19 4.30 45.38
C ALA A 111 -45.08 4.30 43.85
N THR A 112 -43.91 4.64 43.32
CA THR A 112 -43.66 4.64 41.86
C THR A 112 -43.23 3.27 41.32
N ARG A 113 -42.82 2.35 42.21
CA ARG A 113 -42.21 1.05 41.89
C ARG A 113 -40.94 1.16 41.06
N ILE A 114 -40.16 2.22 41.29
CA ILE A 114 -38.90 2.44 40.60
C ILE A 114 -37.74 2.20 41.57
N SER A 115 -36.75 1.46 41.11
CA SER A 115 -35.49 1.25 41.83
C SER A 115 -34.41 2.18 41.24
N TYR A 116 -33.91 3.08 42.08
CA TYR A 116 -32.81 3.98 41.75
C TYR A 116 -31.51 3.44 42.34
N TRP A 117 -30.36 3.72 41.72
CA TRP A 117 -29.08 3.21 42.18
C TRP A 117 -27.98 4.26 42.15
N ALA A 118 -26.94 4.02 42.95
CA ALA A 118 -25.66 4.72 42.89
C ALA A 118 -24.52 3.74 43.10
N HIS A 119 -23.42 3.91 42.35
CA HIS A 119 -22.17 3.18 42.58
C HIS A 119 -21.45 3.78 43.79
N VAL A 120 -21.17 2.94 44.78
CA VAL A 120 -20.46 3.36 46.00
C VAL A 120 -18.96 3.34 45.73
N THR A 121 -18.37 4.52 45.51
CA THR A 121 -16.91 4.73 45.42
C THR A 121 -16.43 5.73 46.44
N LYS A 122 -15.12 5.79 46.66
CA LYS A 122 -14.50 6.80 47.53
C LYS A 122 -14.85 8.23 47.12
N GLU A 123 -14.96 8.48 45.82
CA GLU A 123 -15.28 9.78 45.24
C GLU A 123 -16.76 10.14 45.37
N ALA A 124 -17.65 9.14 45.32
CA ALA A 124 -19.09 9.32 45.44
C ALA A 124 -19.56 9.60 46.88
N VAL A 125 -18.81 9.11 47.88
CA VAL A 125 -19.10 9.31 49.31
C VAL A 125 -18.54 10.65 49.80
N GLN A 126 -19.40 11.48 50.39
CA GLN A 126 -19.05 12.81 50.89
C GLN A 126 -19.15 12.89 52.41
N SER A 127 -18.11 13.40 53.06
CA SER A 127 -18.17 13.76 54.47
C SER A 127 -18.98 15.04 54.68
N THR A 128 -19.84 15.05 55.69
CA THR A 128 -20.65 16.20 56.10
C THR A 128 -20.13 16.88 57.37
N GLY A 129 -19.01 16.39 57.92
CA GLY A 129 -18.46 16.80 59.22
C GLY A 129 -19.02 16.02 60.42
N ASN A 130 -20.29 15.60 60.38
CA ASN A 130 -20.97 14.83 61.43
C ASN A 130 -21.49 13.45 60.97
N GLY A 131 -21.10 13.02 59.76
CA GLY A 131 -21.59 11.80 59.11
C GLY A 131 -21.18 11.78 57.63
N PHE A 132 -21.71 10.83 56.88
CA PHE A 132 -21.37 10.62 55.47
C PHE A 132 -22.64 10.54 54.63
N LYS A 133 -22.56 10.95 53.37
CA LYS A 133 -23.68 10.87 52.44
C LYS A 133 -23.24 10.50 51.03
N ILE A 134 -24.14 9.90 50.27
CA ILE A 134 -23.99 9.59 48.85
C ILE A 134 -25.21 10.09 48.09
N HIS A 135 -24.99 10.60 46.87
CA HIS A 135 -26.07 11.05 45.99
C HIS A 135 -26.59 9.88 45.18
N VAL A 136 -27.91 9.67 45.17
CA VAL A 136 -28.59 8.70 44.32
C VAL A 136 -29.33 9.45 43.20
N PRO A 137 -28.82 9.45 41.96
CA PRO A 137 -29.36 10.26 40.88
C PRO A 137 -30.71 9.75 40.36
N ILE A 138 -31.65 10.66 40.07
CA ILE A 138 -33.00 10.30 39.59
C ILE A 138 -33.02 9.61 38.21
N HIS A 139 -31.96 9.78 37.41
CA HIS A 139 -31.83 9.17 36.08
C HIS A 139 -31.19 7.78 36.13
N GLN A 140 -30.52 7.41 37.23
CA GLN A 140 -29.90 6.09 37.42
C GLN A 140 -30.93 5.10 37.97
N LYS A 141 -31.76 4.57 37.06
CA LYS A 141 -32.78 3.55 37.35
C LYS A 141 -32.27 2.16 36.99
N VAL A 142 -32.74 1.14 37.70
CA VAL A 142 -32.52 -0.27 37.34
C VAL A 142 -33.46 -0.64 36.19
N GLU A 143 -33.08 -0.26 34.97
CA GLU A 143 -33.87 -0.45 33.76
C GLU A 143 -32.96 -0.61 32.53
N LEU A 144 -33.53 -1.09 31.43
CA LEU A 144 -32.76 -1.46 30.24
C LEU A 144 -31.94 -0.30 29.65
N SER A 145 -32.44 0.93 29.72
CA SER A 145 -31.76 2.16 29.25
C SER A 145 -30.45 2.46 29.99
N ASN A 146 -30.29 1.97 31.23
CA ASN A 146 -29.08 2.18 32.05
C ASN A 146 -28.20 0.93 32.14
N ARG A 147 -28.49 -0.10 31.35
CA ARG A 147 -27.75 -1.37 31.38
C ARG A 147 -26.25 -1.16 31.14
N ASP A 148 -25.89 -0.39 30.11
CA ASP A 148 -24.48 -0.17 29.75
C ASP A 148 -23.70 0.46 30.92
N THR A 149 -24.28 1.45 31.60
CA THR A 149 -23.66 2.10 32.77
C THR A 149 -23.55 1.13 33.97
N LEU A 150 -24.53 0.25 34.18
CA LEU A 150 -24.45 -0.81 35.20
C LEU A 150 -23.38 -1.85 34.87
N GLU A 151 -23.21 -2.19 33.59
CA GLU A 151 -22.15 -3.10 33.14
C GLU A 151 -20.75 -2.46 33.25
N GLU A 152 -20.62 -1.14 33.06
CA GLU A 152 -19.39 -0.39 33.34
C GLU A 152 -19.01 -0.45 34.83
N VAL A 153 -19.99 -0.30 35.73
CA VAL A 153 -19.77 -0.46 37.18
C VAL A 153 -19.28 -1.89 37.47
N ALA A 154 -19.90 -2.90 36.87
CA ALA A 154 -19.46 -4.28 37.02
C ALA A 154 -18.01 -4.50 36.56
N ALA A 155 -17.62 -3.90 35.44
CA ALA A 155 -16.27 -4.02 34.90
C ALA A 155 -15.18 -3.43 35.81
N SER A 156 -15.51 -2.50 36.70
CA SER A 156 -14.56 -1.95 37.69
C SER A 156 -13.97 -3.02 38.63
N ALA A 157 -14.61 -4.19 38.76
CA ALA A 157 -14.09 -5.35 39.48
C ALA A 157 -12.86 -5.99 38.83
N LYS A 158 -12.70 -5.81 37.50
CA LYS A 158 -11.68 -6.52 36.72
C LYS A 158 -10.35 -5.76 36.76
N GLN A 159 -9.31 -6.45 37.21
CA GLN A 159 -7.95 -5.92 37.21
C GLN A 159 -7.24 -6.29 35.91
N GLN A 160 -6.47 -5.32 35.39
CA GLN A 160 -5.60 -5.58 34.25
C GLN A 160 -4.49 -6.58 34.63
N PRO A 161 -4.13 -7.51 33.73
CA PRO A 161 -3.08 -8.47 34.01
C PRO A 161 -1.71 -7.80 34.13
N VAL A 162 -0.84 -8.33 34.98
CA VAL A 162 0.56 -7.88 35.08
C VAL A 162 1.33 -8.36 33.85
N LEU A 163 1.80 -7.42 33.02
CA LEU A 163 2.47 -7.74 31.76
C LEU A 163 4.00 -7.81 31.87
N GLN A 164 4.58 -7.25 32.93
CA GLN A 164 6.02 -7.26 33.15
C GLN A 164 6.53 -8.68 33.47
N GLY A 165 7.67 -9.08 32.89
CA GLY A 165 8.27 -10.40 33.12
C GLY A 165 7.63 -11.55 32.34
N THR A 166 6.53 -11.29 31.62
CA THR A 166 5.78 -12.31 30.87
C THR A 166 6.59 -13.02 29.78
N SER A 167 7.66 -12.41 29.26
CA SER A 167 8.55 -13.07 28.29
C SER A 167 9.21 -14.33 28.83
N PHE A 168 9.40 -14.45 30.15
CA PHE A 168 10.05 -15.61 30.78
C PHE A 168 9.03 -16.52 31.49
N ALA A 169 7.93 -15.97 32.00
CA ALA A 169 6.88 -16.72 32.69
C ALA A 169 5.79 -17.30 31.76
N ALA A 170 5.94 -17.13 30.45
CA ALA A 170 4.99 -17.60 29.43
C ALA A 170 4.78 -19.13 29.48
N GLY A 171 3.56 -19.57 29.17
CA GLY A 171 3.19 -20.98 29.07
C GLY A 171 1.68 -21.16 29.00
N ALA A 172 1.22 -22.35 28.62
CA ALA A 172 -0.23 -22.63 28.52
C ALA A 172 -1.00 -22.42 29.84
N LYS A 173 -0.31 -22.52 30.99
CA LYS A 173 -0.88 -22.29 32.33
C LYS A 173 -0.86 -20.83 32.78
N ALA A 174 -0.27 -19.92 31.99
CA ALA A 174 -0.22 -18.49 32.31
C ALA A 174 -1.58 -17.80 32.12
N VAL A 175 -2.51 -18.46 31.42
CA VAL A 175 -3.87 -17.96 31.16
C VAL A 175 -4.90 -19.04 31.46
N ALA A 176 -6.17 -18.64 31.58
CA ALA A 176 -7.26 -19.60 31.77
C ALA A 176 -7.38 -20.56 30.57
N PRO A 177 -7.66 -21.87 30.78
CA PRO A 177 -7.67 -22.87 29.70
C PRO A 177 -8.58 -22.51 28.51
N GLY A 178 -9.79 -22.01 28.78
CA GLY A 178 -10.72 -21.59 27.73
C GLY A 178 -10.28 -20.38 26.91
N ARG A 179 -9.22 -19.67 27.33
CA ARG A 179 -8.62 -18.52 26.63
C ARG A 179 -7.32 -18.88 25.91
N ALA A 180 -6.75 -20.07 26.17
CA ALA A 180 -5.38 -20.42 25.80
C ALA A 180 -5.15 -20.43 24.27
N LEU A 181 -6.07 -21.00 23.48
CA LEU A 181 -5.96 -20.97 22.01
C LEU A 181 -6.00 -19.54 21.45
N ARG A 182 -6.94 -18.70 21.92
CA ARG A 182 -7.02 -17.30 21.48
C ARG A 182 -5.76 -16.52 21.85
N HIS A 183 -5.20 -16.75 23.03
CA HIS A 183 -3.92 -16.16 23.44
C HIS A 183 -2.74 -16.68 22.61
N ALA A 184 -2.71 -17.97 22.28
CA ALA A 184 -1.68 -18.55 21.43
C ALA A 184 -1.68 -17.97 20.01
N LEU A 185 -2.82 -17.47 19.54
CA LEU A 185 -2.99 -16.89 18.20
C LEU A 185 -2.83 -15.36 18.18
N LEU A 186 -3.38 -14.63 19.16
CA LEU A 186 -3.40 -13.16 19.15
C LEU A 186 -2.24 -12.54 19.95
N THR A 187 -1.86 -13.18 21.04
CA THR A 187 -0.84 -12.70 21.98
C THR A 187 0.13 -13.82 22.35
N PRO A 188 0.78 -14.45 21.36
CA PRO A 188 1.53 -15.68 21.57
C PRO A 188 2.68 -15.52 22.57
N ARG A 189 3.13 -14.29 22.84
CA ARG A 189 4.11 -13.97 23.88
C ARG A 189 3.75 -14.52 25.26
N LEU A 190 2.45 -14.59 25.61
CA LEU A 190 2.02 -15.09 26.92
C LEU A 190 2.02 -16.62 27.03
N ILE A 191 2.11 -17.32 25.89
CA ILE A 191 1.96 -18.78 25.82
C ILE A 191 3.26 -19.45 25.35
N ALA A 192 3.97 -18.88 24.39
CA ALA A 192 5.17 -19.46 23.82
C ALA A 192 6.30 -19.50 24.87
N PRO A 193 6.88 -20.67 25.17
CA PRO A 193 7.98 -20.77 26.12
C PRO A 193 9.20 -19.96 25.68
N HIS A 194 9.93 -19.45 26.66
CA HIS A 194 11.19 -18.78 26.41
C HIS A 194 12.29 -19.77 25.97
N ARG A 195 13.16 -19.39 25.02
CA ARG A 195 14.23 -20.28 24.51
C ARG A 195 15.14 -20.81 25.63
N ASN A 196 15.38 -19.99 26.65
CA ASN A 196 16.27 -20.31 27.76
C ASN A 196 15.63 -21.16 28.89
N THR A 197 14.36 -21.60 28.77
CA THR A 197 13.78 -22.56 29.72
C THR A 197 14.12 -24.02 29.39
N GLY A 198 14.84 -24.26 28.30
CA GLY A 198 15.25 -25.59 27.82
C GLY A 198 14.23 -26.25 26.91
N PHE A 199 14.71 -27.22 26.10
CA PHE A 199 13.94 -27.94 25.08
C PHE A 199 13.54 -29.37 25.48
N GLU A 200 13.83 -29.78 26.72
CA GLU A 200 13.62 -31.16 27.19
C GLU A 200 12.24 -31.38 27.83
N ARG A 201 11.46 -30.32 28.02
CA ARG A 201 10.11 -30.40 28.56
C ARG A 201 9.09 -30.76 27.47
N THR A 202 7.98 -31.36 27.88
CA THR A 202 6.84 -31.62 27.01
C THR A 202 6.02 -30.35 26.80
N LEU A 203 5.74 -30.00 25.55
CA LEU A 203 4.91 -28.87 25.16
C LEU A 203 3.42 -29.22 25.24
N ALA A 204 2.63 -28.25 25.69
CA ALA A 204 1.19 -28.24 25.43
C ALA A 204 0.92 -27.83 23.95
N PRO A 205 -0.20 -28.27 23.35
CA PRO A 205 -0.57 -27.89 21.98
C PRO A 205 -0.60 -26.37 21.76
N GLU A 206 -1.08 -25.61 22.74
CA GLU A 206 -1.18 -24.15 22.68
C GLU A 206 0.20 -23.49 22.66
N GLU A 207 1.17 -24.07 23.36
CA GLU A 207 2.57 -23.61 23.32
C GLU A 207 3.18 -23.84 21.95
N ALA A 208 2.87 -24.98 21.32
CA ALA A 208 3.33 -25.28 19.96
C ALA A 208 2.70 -24.32 18.92
N ILE A 209 1.38 -24.06 19.02
CA ILE A 209 0.67 -23.07 18.19
C ILE A 209 1.25 -21.66 18.39
N ALA A 210 1.55 -21.28 19.63
CA ALA A 210 2.14 -19.98 19.93
C ALA A 210 3.57 -19.83 19.37
N LEU A 211 4.36 -20.90 19.35
CA LEU A 211 5.68 -20.90 18.71
C LEU A 211 5.57 -20.71 17.19
N ILE A 212 4.63 -21.40 16.52
CA ILE A 212 4.35 -21.17 15.09
C ILE A 212 3.94 -19.72 14.84
N THR A 213 3.02 -19.21 15.65
CA THR A 213 2.52 -17.83 15.52
C THR A 213 3.62 -16.79 15.76
N GLN A 214 4.66 -17.11 16.55
CA GLN A 214 5.86 -16.30 16.71
C GLN A 214 6.92 -16.49 15.62
N GLY A 215 6.67 -17.30 14.60
CA GLY A 215 7.65 -17.66 13.56
C GLY A 215 8.80 -18.50 14.10
N ARG A 216 8.67 -19.11 15.29
CA ARG A 216 9.73 -19.86 15.97
C ARG A 216 9.71 -21.34 15.57
N ILE A 217 9.70 -21.60 14.26
CA ILE A 217 9.63 -22.96 13.69
C ILE A 217 10.88 -23.78 14.05
N GLN A 218 12.05 -23.14 14.09
CA GLN A 218 13.29 -23.79 14.50
C GLN A 218 13.24 -24.32 15.94
N ASP A 219 12.56 -23.60 16.83
CA ASP A 219 12.43 -24.03 18.22
C ASP A 219 11.57 -25.29 18.34
N LEU A 220 10.52 -25.42 17.51
CA LEU A 220 9.71 -26.64 17.43
C LEU A 220 10.54 -27.84 16.98
N GLN A 221 11.40 -27.66 15.98
CA GLN A 221 12.32 -28.71 15.53
C GLN A 221 13.23 -29.16 16.66
N TRP A 222 13.81 -28.23 17.44
CA TRP A 222 14.62 -28.59 18.60
C TRP A 222 13.84 -29.36 19.67
N TYR A 223 12.57 -28.99 19.94
CA TYR A 223 11.71 -29.76 20.84
C TYR A 223 11.43 -31.19 20.36
N ILE A 224 11.32 -31.39 19.03
CA ILE A 224 11.14 -32.71 18.40
C ILE A 224 12.43 -33.53 18.51
N GLU A 225 13.58 -32.96 18.14
CA GLU A 225 14.88 -33.63 18.13
C GLU A 225 15.32 -34.12 19.51
N LYS A 226 14.91 -33.43 20.58
CA LYS A 226 15.18 -33.87 21.96
C LYS A 226 14.38 -35.11 22.39
N GLY A 227 13.38 -35.53 21.64
CA GLY A 227 12.63 -36.78 21.89
C GLY A 227 11.58 -36.72 23.01
N SER A 228 11.50 -35.63 23.77
CA SER A 228 10.51 -35.44 24.86
C SER A 228 9.08 -35.09 24.39
N ASN A 229 8.87 -34.97 23.07
CA ASN A 229 7.63 -34.46 22.48
C ASN A 229 7.06 -35.38 21.37
N PRO A 230 6.70 -36.65 21.67
CA PRO A 230 6.22 -37.60 20.66
C PRO A 230 4.88 -37.19 20.04
N HIS A 231 4.02 -36.50 20.79
CA HIS A 231 2.74 -35.97 20.26
C HIS A 231 2.93 -34.82 19.28
N LEU A 232 3.94 -33.97 19.49
CA LEU A 232 4.32 -32.91 18.56
C LEU A 232 4.89 -33.51 17.28
N ALA A 233 5.81 -34.46 17.41
CA ALA A 233 6.49 -35.12 16.27
C ALA A 233 5.52 -35.95 15.41
N GLY A 234 4.51 -36.56 16.03
CA GLY A 234 3.49 -37.37 15.35
C GLY A 234 2.15 -36.65 15.13
N ALA A 235 2.09 -35.33 15.29
CA ALA A 235 0.85 -34.58 15.12
C ALA A 235 0.38 -34.66 13.67
N ASP A 236 -0.87 -35.07 13.47
CA ASP A 236 -1.52 -35.19 12.17
C ASP A 236 -3.05 -35.08 12.31
N SER A 237 -3.77 -35.17 11.20
CA SER A 237 -5.25 -35.13 11.17
C SER A 237 -5.94 -36.27 11.94
N ARG A 238 -5.22 -37.33 12.31
CA ARG A 238 -5.71 -38.51 13.04
C ARG A 238 -5.37 -38.46 14.53
N SER A 239 -4.71 -37.41 15.00
CA SER A 239 -4.37 -37.22 16.41
C SER A 239 -5.61 -37.28 17.30
N HIS A 240 -5.50 -37.97 18.44
CA HIS A 240 -6.62 -38.21 19.35
C HIS A 240 -7.16 -36.93 20.01
N LEU A 241 -6.28 -35.95 20.25
CA LEU A 241 -6.66 -34.66 20.83
C LEU A 241 -6.95 -33.66 19.71
N TRP A 242 -8.03 -32.90 19.87
CA TRP A 242 -8.45 -31.91 18.88
C TRP A 242 -7.37 -30.83 18.69
N GLU A 243 -6.73 -30.41 19.78
CA GLU A 243 -5.74 -29.34 19.78
C GLU A 243 -4.49 -29.72 18.97
N TRP A 244 -4.08 -30.99 18.97
CA TRP A 244 -2.99 -31.48 18.13
C TRP A 244 -3.37 -31.57 16.64
N ARG A 245 -4.64 -31.89 16.33
CA ARG A 245 -5.14 -31.79 14.96
C ARG A 245 -5.19 -30.34 14.48
N PHE A 246 -5.60 -29.41 15.34
CA PHE A 246 -5.60 -27.97 15.05
C PHE A 246 -4.18 -27.43 14.86
N PHE A 247 -3.24 -27.82 15.73
CA PHE A 247 -1.82 -27.51 15.56
C PHE A 247 -1.30 -27.99 14.21
N SER A 248 -1.52 -29.26 13.83
CA SER A 248 -1.06 -29.80 12.54
C SER A 248 -1.70 -29.05 11.37
N ALA A 249 -3.00 -28.82 11.40
CA ALA A 249 -3.68 -28.08 10.33
C ALA A 249 -3.22 -26.61 10.21
N TYR A 250 -2.94 -25.96 11.34
CA TYR A 250 -2.40 -24.59 11.37
C TYR A 250 -0.94 -24.54 10.91
N HIS A 251 -0.14 -25.55 11.29
CA HIS A 251 1.23 -25.71 10.79
C HIS A 251 1.25 -25.82 9.27
N ASP A 252 0.44 -26.70 8.68
CA ASP A 252 0.35 -26.88 7.22
C ASP A 252 -0.08 -25.58 6.52
N ALA A 253 -0.99 -24.81 7.13
CA ALA A 253 -1.44 -23.53 6.58
C ALA A 253 -0.33 -22.45 6.61
N VAL A 254 0.48 -22.40 7.67
CA VAL A 254 1.54 -21.38 7.85
C VAL A 254 2.81 -21.74 7.09
N VAL A 255 3.24 -23.00 7.17
CA VAL A 255 4.55 -23.45 6.67
C VAL A 255 4.45 -23.96 5.23
N ASP A 256 3.43 -24.76 4.92
CA ASP A 256 3.28 -25.40 3.61
C ASP A 256 2.29 -24.66 2.70
N SER A 257 1.72 -23.55 3.16
CA SER A 257 0.65 -22.79 2.48
C SER A 257 -0.57 -23.66 2.13
N ASN A 258 -0.77 -24.79 2.81
CA ASN A 258 -1.87 -25.72 2.59
C ASN A 258 -2.98 -25.48 3.62
N ILE A 259 -3.99 -24.71 3.23
CA ILE A 259 -5.08 -24.32 4.13
C ILE A 259 -6.18 -25.38 4.24
N GLN A 260 -6.21 -26.41 3.38
CA GLN A 260 -7.33 -27.34 3.28
C GLN A 260 -7.58 -28.15 4.57
N PRO A 261 -6.55 -28.72 5.25
CA PRO A 261 -6.75 -29.43 6.51
C PRO A 261 -7.40 -28.57 7.59
N LEU A 262 -7.06 -27.28 7.63
CA LEU A 262 -7.63 -26.31 8.56
C LEU A 262 -9.11 -26.06 8.28
N LEU A 263 -9.48 -25.91 7.00
CA LEU A 263 -10.88 -25.71 6.60
C LEU A 263 -11.74 -26.94 6.91
N ASP A 264 -11.21 -28.14 6.67
CA ASP A 264 -11.93 -29.39 6.96
C ASP A 264 -12.14 -29.56 8.47
N LEU A 265 -11.12 -29.25 9.27
CA LEU A 265 -11.24 -29.26 10.73
C LEU A 265 -12.25 -28.23 11.23
N ALA A 266 -12.23 -27.01 10.69
CA ALA A 266 -13.17 -25.95 11.08
C ALA A 266 -14.62 -26.37 10.78
N ARG A 267 -14.89 -26.84 9.56
CA ARG A 267 -16.23 -27.32 9.15
C ARG A 267 -16.71 -28.50 9.99
N ALA A 268 -15.83 -29.43 10.34
CA ALA A 268 -16.17 -30.57 11.21
C ALA A 268 -16.42 -30.15 12.68
N THR A 269 -15.89 -29.00 13.10
CA THR A 269 -16.03 -28.49 14.46
C THR A 269 -17.28 -27.61 14.61
N CYS A 270 -17.74 -26.96 13.53
CA CYS A 270 -18.95 -26.14 13.54
C CYS A 270 -20.21 -26.94 13.93
N PRO A 271 -21.17 -26.32 14.61
CA PRO A 271 -22.43 -26.96 14.96
C PRO A 271 -23.24 -27.30 13.69
N THR A 272 -23.91 -28.46 13.71
CA THR A 272 -24.93 -28.79 12.72
C THR A 272 -26.27 -28.16 13.11
N PRO A 273 -27.16 -27.84 12.15
CA PRO A 273 -28.48 -27.32 12.45
C PRO A 273 -29.20 -28.28 13.40
N PRO A 274 -29.78 -27.80 14.52
CA PRO A 274 -30.37 -28.70 15.50
C PRO A 274 -31.58 -29.41 14.90
N THR A 275 -31.60 -30.75 15.02
CA THR A 275 -32.82 -31.52 14.80
C THR A 275 -33.79 -31.21 15.95
N PRO A 276 -35.12 -31.06 15.73
CA PRO A 276 -36.05 -30.76 16.82
C PRO A 276 -35.94 -31.80 17.96
N GLY A 277 -35.42 -31.39 19.12
CA GLY A 277 -35.26 -32.24 20.31
C GLY A 277 -33.82 -32.52 20.75
N GLU A 278 -32.78 -32.10 20.01
CA GLU A 278 -31.38 -32.27 20.44
C GLU A 278 -30.93 -31.21 21.47
N ARG A 279 -30.08 -31.63 22.41
CA ARG A 279 -29.48 -30.76 23.43
C ARG A 279 -28.54 -29.75 22.78
N LYS A 280 -28.56 -28.50 23.28
CA LYS A 280 -27.62 -27.43 22.90
C LYS A 280 -26.16 -27.94 22.86
N PRO A 281 -25.32 -27.45 21.93
CA PRO A 281 -23.90 -27.80 21.87
C PRO A 281 -23.21 -27.59 23.22
N LYS A 282 -22.26 -28.46 23.55
CA LYS A 282 -21.55 -28.38 24.84
C LYS A 282 -20.70 -27.10 24.89
N PRO A 283 -20.74 -26.32 25.99
CA PRO A 283 -19.91 -25.11 26.17
C PRO A 283 -18.41 -25.33 25.96
N GLU A 284 -17.94 -26.57 26.18
CA GLU A 284 -16.55 -27.02 26.04
C GLU A 284 -15.99 -26.91 24.60
N GLN A 285 -16.82 -26.68 23.58
CA GLN A 285 -16.37 -26.58 22.18
C GLN A 285 -16.28 -25.15 21.64
N ALA A 286 -16.82 -24.15 22.34
CA ALA A 286 -16.93 -22.78 21.81
C ALA A 286 -15.58 -22.16 21.40
N HIS A 287 -14.56 -22.29 22.25
CA HIS A 287 -13.22 -21.77 21.96
C HIS A 287 -12.53 -22.48 20.78
N ARG A 288 -12.82 -23.78 20.57
CA ARG A 288 -12.31 -24.57 19.43
C ARG A 288 -12.96 -24.15 18.11
N ILE A 289 -14.28 -23.93 18.13
CA ILE A 289 -15.04 -23.39 16.99
C ILE A 289 -14.45 -22.04 16.60
N ALA A 290 -14.36 -21.10 17.55
CA ALA A 290 -13.84 -19.76 17.29
C ALA A 290 -12.41 -19.77 16.73
N ALA A 291 -11.50 -20.52 17.35
CA ALA A 291 -10.11 -20.61 16.89
C ALA A 291 -10.02 -21.17 15.46
N SER A 292 -10.66 -22.29 15.17
CA SER A 292 -10.57 -22.92 13.84
C SER A 292 -11.27 -22.12 12.74
N VAL A 293 -12.45 -21.58 13.01
CA VAL A 293 -13.21 -20.75 12.07
C VAL A 293 -12.48 -19.46 11.76
N VAL A 294 -12.03 -18.71 12.78
CA VAL A 294 -11.38 -17.42 12.56
C VAL A 294 -10.05 -17.60 11.85
N THR A 295 -9.23 -18.56 12.25
CA THR A 295 -7.96 -18.84 11.54
C THR A 295 -8.24 -19.26 10.09
N GLY A 296 -9.22 -20.13 9.85
CA GLY A 296 -9.64 -20.50 8.49
C GLY A 296 -10.11 -19.30 7.66
N ALA A 297 -10.90 -18.40 8.25
CA ALA A 297 -11.38 -17.19 7.59
C ALA A 297 -10.27 -16.20 7.26
N VAL A 298 -9.26 -16.05 8.13
CA VAL A 298 -8.06 -15.23 7.86
C VAL A 298 -7.34 -15.73 6.62
N PHE A 299 -7.07 -17.04 6.53
CA PHE A 299 -6.39 -17.62 5.37
C PHE A 299 -7.25 -17.58 4.09
N LEU A 300 -8.56 -17.80 4.19
CA LEU A 300 -9.47 -17.63 3.06
C LEU A 300 -9.51 -16.19 2.57
N THR A 301 -9.49 -15.22 3.49
CA THR A 301 -9.45 -13.78 3.15
C THR A 301 -8.14 -13.42 2.46
N ALA A 302 -7.00 -13.90 2.96
CA ALA A 302 -5.69 -13.72 2.33
C ALA A 302 -5.62 -14.35 0.93
N ALA A 303 -6.32 -15.46 0.71
CA ALA A 303 -6.48 -16.12 -0.59
C ALA A 303 -7.60 -15.53 -1.48
N GLU A 304 -8.19 -14.40 -1.10
CA GLU A 304 -9.28 -13.71 -1.81
C GLU A 304 -10.56 -14.56 -2.01
N ARG A 305 -10.77 -15.60 -1.17
CA ARG A 305 -11.94 -16.50 -1.14
C ARG A 305 -13.01 -16.01 -0.16
N LEU A 306 -13.46 -14.76 -0.36
CA LEU A 306 -14.30 -14.03 0.60
C LEU A 306 -15.64 -14.70 0.91
N ALA A 307 -16.31 -15.25 -0.10
CA ALA A 307 -17.62 -15.92 0.10
C ALA A 307 -17.49 -17.17 0.98
N GLU A 308 -16.40 -17.93 0.83
CA GLU A 308 -16.13 -19.09 1.69
C GLU A 308 -15.73 -18.67 3.11
N ALA A 309 -15.00 -17.56 3.25
CA ALA A 309 -14.64 -17.00 4.55
C ALA A 309 -15.89 -16.59 5.33
N GLU A 310 -16.82 -15.89 4.68
CA GLU A 310 -18.09 -15.49 5.27
C GLU A 310 -18.93 -16.71 5.68
N ALA A 311 -19.13 -17.67 4.77
CA ALA A 311 -19.89 -18.88 5.07
C ALA A 311 -19.31 -19.67 6.26
N LEU A 312 -17.98 -19.72 6.38
CA LEU A 312 -17.31 -20.36 7.51
C LEU A 312 -17.57 -19.61 8.83
N LEU A 313 -17.51 -18.27 8.80
CA LEU A 313 -17.79 -17.41 9.96
C LEU A 313 -19.26 -17.48 10.40
N GLU A 314 -20.19 -17.56 9.46
CA GLU A 314 -21.62 -17.75 9.75
C GLU A 314 -21.89 -19.12 10.38
N ALA A 315 -21.23 -20.18 9.89
CA ALA A 315 -21.39 -21.53 10.40
C ALA A 315 -20.94 -21.71 11.85
N ALA A 316 -20.16 -20.77 12.41
CA ALA A 316 -19.78 -20.79 13.83
C ALA A 316 -20.98 -20.59 14.78
N GLY A 317 -22.05 -19.97 14.29
CA GLY A 317 -23.26 -19.67 15.06
C GLY A 317 -23.11 -18.55 16.08
N GLU A 318 -24.14 -18.36 16.90
CA GLU A 318 -24.24 -17.30 17.91
C GLU A 318 -24.17 -17.84 19.35
N ASP A 319 -23.64 -19.04 19.56
CA ASP A 319 -23.50 -19.68 20.90
C ASP A 319 -22.04 -19.63 21.42
N LEU A 320 -21.17 -18.81 20.81
CA LEU A 320 -19.78 -18.65 21.27
C LEU A 320 -19.69 -17.82 22.56
N LEU A 321 -18.62 -18.02 23.33
CA LEU A 321 -18.32 -17.18 24.49
C LEU A 321 -18.19 -15.70 24.06
N PRO A 322 -18.49 -14.71 24.92
CA PRO A 322 -18.60 -13.31 24.50
C PRO A 322 -17.42 -12.77 23.69
N ILE A 323 -16.19 -12.94 24.18
CA ILE A 323 -14.99 -12.45 23.47
C ILE A 323 -14.74 -13.24 22.17
N ASP A 324 -15.04 -14.54 22.15
CA ASP A 324 -14.92 -15.38 20.94
C ASP A 324 -15.97 -15.00 19.88
N GLN A 325 -17.18 -14.65 20.31
CA GLN A 325 -18.21 -14.09 19.45
C GLN A 325 -17.75 -12.77 18.85
N ALA A 326 -17.22 -11.86 19.67
CA ALA A 326 -16.67 -10.59 19.20
C ALA A 326 -15.54 -10.80 18.19
N TRP A 327 -14.70 -11.80 18.42
CA TRP A 327 -13.62 -12.17 17.51
C TRP A 327 -14.15 -12.60 16.13
N ALA A 328 -15.12 -13.52 16.09
CA ALA A 328 -15.76 -13.96 14.85
C ALA A 328 -16.52 -12.81 14.16
N LEU A 329 -17.26 -11.99 14.91
CA LEU A 329 -17.98 -10.82 14.38
C LEU A 329 -17.04 -9.82 13.72
N MET A 330 -15.88 -9.57 14.32
CA MET A 330 -14.88 -8.65 13.77
C MET A 330 -14.33 -9.16 12.44
N HIS A 331 -14.02 -10.46 12.34
CA HIS A 331 -13.56 -11.06 11.08
C HIS A 331 -14.66 -11.06 10.01
N ARG A 332 -15.91 -11.31 10.39
CA ARG A 332 -17.05 -11.20 9.47
C ARG A 332 -17.26 -9.76 8.99
N ALA A 333 -17.04 -8.77 9.86
CA ALA A 333 -17.05 -7.37 9.46
C ALA A 333 -15.98 -7.05 8.41
N ILE A 334 -14.77 -7.59 8.56
CA ILE A 334 -13.68 -7.42 7.57
C ILE A 334 -14.08 -8.01 6.22
N VAL A 335 -14.56 -9.26 6.21
CA VAL A 335 -14.95 -9.96 4.97
C VAL A 335 -16.07 -9.21 4.24
N LEU A 336 -17.14 -8.83 4.96
CA LEU A 336 -18.26 -8.07 4.39
C LEU A 336 -17.82 -6.69 3.87
N SER A 337 -16.86 -6.04 4.54
CA SER A 337 -16.28 -4.79 4.05
C SER A 337 -15.49 -4.96 2.76
N GLU A 338 -14.78 -6.07 2.56
CA GLU A 338 -14.08 -6.36 1.29
C GLU A 338 -15.06 -6.68 0.15
N GLN A 339 -16.25 -7.22 0.47
CA GLN A 339 -17.32 -7.49 -0.48
C GLN A 339 -18.20 -6.25 -0.79
N GLY A 340 -18.10 -5.18 0.01
CA GLY A 340 -18.81 -3.91 -0.19
C GLY A 340 -19.98 -3.62 0.76
N ASP A 341 -20.32 -4.54 1.66
CA ASP A 341 -21.36 -4.34 2.67
C ASP A 341 -20.80 -3.60 3.91
N LEU A 342 -20.63 -2.28 3.75
CA LEU A 342 -20.13 -1.41 4.81
C LEU A 342 -21.12 -1.21 5.96
N ASP A 343 -22.42 -1.29 5.71
CA ASP A 343 -23.41 -1.02 6.75
C ASP A 343 -23.52 -2.19 7.73
N THR A 344 -23.58 -3.42 7.21
CA THR A 344 -23.53 -4.62 8.07
C THR A 344 -22.19 -4.75 8.75
N SER A 345 -21.08 -4.54 8.04
CA SER A 345 -19.75 -4.65 8.66
C SER A 345 -19.54 -3.67 9.81
N ARG A 346 -19.93 -2.38 9.68
CA ARG A 346 -19.87 -1.42 10.79
C ARG A 346 -20.73 -1.83 11.98
N ARG A 347 -21.94 -2.37 11.75
CA ARG A 347 -22.79 -2.87 12.85
C ARG A 347 -22.14 -4.04 13.59
N LEU A 348 -21.54 -4.99 12.87
CA LEU A 348 -20.83 -6.13 13.46
C LEU A 348 -19.59 -5.68 14.23
N ALA A 349 -18.78 -4.76 13.67
CA ALA A 349 -17.61 -4.21 14.35
C ALA A 349 -17.99 -3.44 15.62
N ALA A 350 -19.03 -2.61 15.58
CA ALA A 350 -19.53 -1.92 16.77
C ALA A 350 -20.08 -2.89 17.82
N GLY A 351 -20.71 -3.99 17.39
CA GLY A 351 -21.11 -5.09 18.26
C GLY A 351 -19.90 -5.73 18.94
N ALA A 352 -18.88 -6.10 18.17
CA ALA A 352 -17.64 -6.69 18.68
C ALA A 352 -16.96 -5.76 19.70
N GLN A 353 -16.84 -4.46 19.41
CA GLN A 353 -16.24 -3.47 20.30
C GLN A 353 -16.98 -3.38 21.65
N ARG A 354 -18.32 -3.31 21.63
CA ARG A 354 -19.12 -3.27 22.86
C ARG A 354 -18.97 -4.55 23.68
N THR A 355 -18.96 -5.72 23.03
CA THR A 355 -18.86 -7.01 23.73
C THR A 355 -17.57 -7.18 24.53
N VAL A 356 -16.45 -6.60 24.07
CA VAL A 356 -15.13 -6.72 24.71
C VAL A 356 -14.75 -5.55 25.60
N ALA A 357 -15.49 -4.43 25.55
CA ALA A 357 -15.15 -3.19 26.26
C ALA A 357 -14.97 -3.38 27.78
N LEU A 358 -15.61 -4.40 28.34
CA LEU A 358 -15.68 -4.66 29.77
C LEU A 358 -14.75 -5.81 30.22
N ASP A 359 -13.93 -6.38 29.33
CA ASP A 359 -13.03 -7.49 29.62
C ASP A 359 -11.59 -7.03 29.85
N LEU A 360 -11.40 -6.11 30.78
CA LEU A 360 -10.11 -5.46 31.08
C LEU A 360 -9.02 -6.45 31.54
N ASP A 361 -9.40 -7.63 32.00
CA ASP A 361 -8.51 -8.70 32.46
C ASP A 361 -7.93 -9.56 31.32
N ASP A 362 -8.40 -9.38 30.07
CA ASP A 362 -8.01 -10.18 28.92
C ASP A 362 -7.34 -9.33 27.83
N VAL A 363 -6.04 -9.56 27.60
CA VAL A 363 -5.25 -8.83 26.59
C VAL A 363 -5.74 -9.07 25.15
N THR A 364 -6.37 -10.22 24.89
CA THR A 364 -6.92 -10.53 23.56
C THR A 364 -8.23 -9.80 23.31
N ALA A 365 -9.02 -9.55 24.36
CA ALA A 365 -10.22 -8.72 24.29
C ALA A 365 -9.86 -7.27 23.92
N ALA A 366 -8.83 -6.71 24.56
CA ALA A 366 -8.28 -5.41 24.21
C ALA A 366 -7.81 -5.35 22.74
N ALA A 367 -7.13 -6.39 22.25
CA ALA A 367 -6.67 -6.46 20.86
C ALA A 367 -7.84 -6.50 19.84
N ILE A 368 -8.91 -7.25 20.13
CA ILE A 368 -10.12 -7.29 19.29
C ILE A 368 -10.86 -5.94 19.34
N GLY A 369 -10.98 -5.33 20.52
CA GLY A 369 -11.59 -4.02 20.69
C GLY A 369 -10.84 -2.92 19.94
N ALA A 370 -9.50 -2.97 19.97
CA ALA A 370 -8.63 -2.10 19.17
C ALA A 370 -8.85 -2.26 17.66
N SER A 371 -8.97 -3.51 17.18
CA SER A 371 -9.29 -3.80 15.77
C SER A 371 -10.64 -3.20 15.37
N ALA A 372 -11.67 -3.37 16.20
CA ALA A 372 -12.99 -2.83 15.95
C ALA A 372 -12.98 -1.29 15.93
N ALA A 373 -12.27 -0.65 16.87
CA ALA A 373 -12.12 0.80 16.92
C ALA A 373 -11.42 1.36 15.66
N ASP A 374 -10.27 0.78 15.27
CA ASP A 374 -9.55 1.17 14.05
C ASP A 374 -10.40 0.95 12.80
N PHE A 375 -11.13 -0.17 12.72
CA PHE A 375 -12.01 -0.46 11.60
C PHE A 375 -13.14 0.56 11.48
N LEU A 376 -13.83 0.87 12.58
CA LEU A 376 -14.90 1.88 12.60
C LEU A 376 -14.35 3.27 12.23
N PHE A 377 -13.18 3.64 12.73
CA PHE A 377 -12.53 4.91 12.39
C PHE A 377 -12.13 5.02 10.91
N ARG A 378 -11.60 3.93 10.33
CA ARG A 378 -11.21 3.91 8.91
C ARG A 378 -12.42 3.94 7.99
N THR A 379 -13.47 3.24 8.38
CA THR A 379 -14.69 3.13 7.57
C THR A 379 -15.65 4.29 7.81
N SER A 380 -15.56 5.08 8.88
CA SER A 380 -16.47 6.20 9.13
C SER A 380 -16.20 7.42 8.23
N GLY A 381 -17.24 8.22 7.98
CA GLY A 381 -17.13 9.50 7.28
C GLY A 381 -16.31 10.53 8.08
N ARG A 382 -15.76 11.56 7.41
CA ARG A 382 -14.86 12.55 8.03
C ARG A 382 -15.44 13.23 9.29
N GLU A 383 -16.75 13.40 9.38
CA GLU A 383 -17.45 14.08 10.47
C GLU A 383 -17.61 13.21 11.74
N ALA A 384 -17.44 11.89 11.63
CA ALA A 384 -17.65 10.93 12.73
C ALA A 384 -16.33 10.33 13.27
N LYS A 385 -15.19 10.99 13.01
CA LYS A 385 -13.85 10.48 13.37
C LYS A 385 -13.37 11.06 14.70
N ASP A 386 -13.48 10.28 15.77
CA ASP A 386 -12.77 10.55 17.02
C ASP A 386 -11.38 9.89 16.98
N LEU A 387 -10.37 10.69 16.59
CA LEU A 387 -8.99 10.23 16.57
C LEU A 387 -8.46 9.92 17.98
N GLY A 388 -8.86 10.70 18.99
CA GLY A 388 -8.37 10.54 20.36
C GLY A 388 -8.79 9.19 20.94
N ALA A 389 -10.10 8.90 20.89
CA ALA A 389 -10.63 7.62 21.35
C ALA A 389 -10.04 6.43 20.59
N THR A 390 -9.86 6.57 19.27
CA THR A 390 -9.25 5.51 18.45
C THR A 390 -7.79 5.27 18.84
N MET A 391 -6.99 6.33 19.03
CA MET A 391 -5.58 6.21 19.44
C MET A 391 -5.43 5.59 20.83
N THR A 392 -6.31 5.93 21.77
CA THR A 392 -6.37 5.27 23.08
C THR A 392 -6.72 3.79 22.94
N ALA A 393 -7.70 3.44 22.10
CA ALA A 393 -8.13 2.06 21.94
C ALA A 393 -7.06 1.17 21.27
N VAL A 394 -6.28 1.69 20.31
CA VAL A 394 -5.23 0.89 19.63
C VAL A 394 -3.95 0.74 20.45
N ASP A 395 -3.81 1.48 21.55
CA ASP A 395 -2.68 1.42 22.47
C ASP A 395 -2.77 0.19 23.39
N THR A 396 -2.45 -0.97 22.83
CA THR A 396 -2.61 -2.27 23.50
C THR A 396 -1.29 -3.03 23.58
N ALA A 397 -1.18 -3.92 24.58
CA ALA A 397 -0.05 -4.82 24.74
C ALA A 397 0.26 -5.64 23.49
N ALA A 398 -0.78 -6.14 22.80
CA ALA A 398 -0.64 -6.86 21.54
C ALA A 398 0.01 -5.97 20.46
N SER A 399 -0.36 -4.69 20.38
CA SER A 399 0.25 -3.71 19.48
C SER A 399 1.72 -3.44 19.80
N TRP A 400 2.05 -3.26 21.08
CA TRP A 400 3.43 -3.03 21.53
C TRP A 400 4.34 -4.21 21.21
N TRP A 401 3.90 -5.44 21.49
CA TRP A 401 4.68 -6.63 21.23
C TRP A 401 4.89 -6.88 19.74
N ARG A 402 3.88 -6.64 18.89
CA ARG A 402 4.07 -6.69 17.44
C ARG A 402 5.08 -5.67 16.95
N SER A 403 4.99 -4.42 17.43
CA SER A 403 5.94 -3.37 17.06
C SER A 403 7.37 -3.74 17.45
N GLN A 404 7.56 -4.37 18.62
CA GLN A 404 8.84 -4.93 19.03
C GLN A 404 9.32 -6.05 18.08
N THR A 405 8.44 -6.96 17.68
CA THR A 405 8.77 -8.02 16.71
C THR A 405 9.21 -7.45 15.36
N VAL A 406 8.50 -6.44 14.83
CA VAL A 406 8.89 -5.76 13.58
C VAL A 406 10.22 -5.05 13.74
N ALA A 407 10.46 -4.35 14.85
CA ALA A 407 11.73 -3.67 15.11
C ALA A 407 12.90 -4.65 15.10
N TRP A 408 12.79 -5.79 15.79
CA TRP A 408 13.81 -6.85 15.78
C TRP A 408 14.04 -7.49 14.41
N ALA A 409 13.02 -7.54 13.55
CA ALA A 409 13.19 -8.03 12.19
C ALA A 409 13.97 -7.03 11.33
N LEU A 410 13.64 -5.74 11.44
CA LEU A 410 14.31 -4.67 10.70
C LEU A 410 15.76 -4.49 11.14
N GLU A 411 16.04 -4.61 12.45
CA GLU A 411 17.40 -4.59 12.99
C GLU A 411 18.26 -5.73 12.42
N ASP A 412 17.73 -6.96 12.35
CA ASP A 412 18.43 -8.11 11.75
C ASP A 412 18.66 -7.92 10.23
N HIS A 413 17.68 -7.37 9.50
CA HIS A 413 17.85 -6.99 8.10
C HIS A 413 18.93 -5.92 7.90
N GLU A 414 18.92 -4.87 8.72
CA GLU A 414 19.91 -3.80 8.66
C GLU A 414 21.30 -4.30 8.98
N GLU A 415 21.46 -5.12 10.03
CA GLU A 415 22.74 -5.71 10.41
C GLU A 415 23.32 -6.57 9.27
N LYS A 416 22.50 -7.42 8.65
CA LYS A 416 22.93 -8.26 7.51
C LYS A 416 23.27 -7.44 6.28
N ALA A 417 22.47 -6.42 5.97
CA ALA A 417 22.78 -5.50 4.86
C ALA A 417 24.10 -4.74 5.11
N PHE A 418 24.34 -4.29 6.34
CA PHE A 418 25.59 -3.62 6.73
C PHE A 418 26.79 -4.57 6.64
N ARG A 419 26.64 -5.83 7.07
CA ARG A 419 27.69 -6.86 6.95
C ARG A 419 28.00 -7.19 5.49
N ALA A 420 26.98 -7.37 4.64
CA ALA A 420 27.17 -7.62 3.21
C ALA A 420 27.90 -6.45 2.55
N TRP A 421 27.45 -5.22 2.81
CA TRP A 421 28.14 -4.01 2.33
C TRP A 421 29.61 -3.96 2.79
N GLY A 422 29.88 -4.20 4.07
CA GLY A 422 31.24 -4.16 4.63
C GLY A 422 32.17 -5.24 4.07
N LYS A 423 31.62 -6.34 3.55
CA LYS A 423 32.35 -7.43 2.90
C LYS A 423 32.36 -7.35 1.37
N CYS A 424 31.75 -6.30 0.79
CA CYS A 424 31.53 -6.18 -0.66
C CYS A 424 30.77 -7.38 -1.27
N GLU A 425 29.85 -7.95 -0.50
CA GLU A 425 28.98 -9.05 -0.91
C GLU A 425 27.65 -8.51 -1.46
N ASP A 426 26.98 -9.31 -2.28
CA ASP A 426 25.66 -8.93 -2.81
C ASP A 426 24.63 -8.84 -1.67
N PRO A 427 23.66 -7.91 -1.76
CA PRO A 427 22.48 -7.93 -0.92
C PRO A 427 21.84 -9.32 -1.01
N GLY A 428 21.77 -10.01 0.13
CA GLY A 428 21.20 -11.35 0.20
C GLY A 428 22.14 -12.54 0.28
N THR A 429 23.43 -12.26 0.34
CA THR A 429 24.43 -13.29 0.69
C THR A 429 24.15 -13.94 2.06
N TRP A 430 23.49 -13.20 2.96
CA TRP A 430 23.08 -13.68 4.28
C TRP A 430 21.55 -13.81 4.32
N PRO A 431 21.01 -15.03 4.29
CA PRO A 431 19.59 -15.26 4.44
C PRO A 431 19.09 -14.67 5.77
N SER A 432 17.86 -14.15 5.74
CA SER A 432 17.23 -13.56 6.92
C SER A 432 16.00 -14.28 7.42
N ASP A 433 16.08 -15.61 7.44
CA ASP A 433 14.99 -16.50 7.84
C ASP A 433 14.37 -16.08 9.18
N GLU A 434 15.18 -15.71 10.18
CA GLU A 434 14.67 -15.25 11.48
C GLU A 434 13.93 -13.90 11.39
N ALA A 435 14.41 -12.93 10.60
CA ALA A 435 13.68 -11.69 10.37
C ALA A 435 12.39 -11.90 9.58
N GLN A 436 12.42 -12.75 8.54
CA GLN A 436 11.25 -13.10 7.76
C GLN A 436 10.20 -13.81 8.61
N ASN A 437 10.62 -14.76 9.45
CA ASN A 437 9.76 -15.41 10.43
C ASN A 437 9.15 -14.41 11.43
N ARG A 438 9.90 -13.39 11.86
CA ARG A 438 9.37 -12.32 12.73
C ARG A 438 8.35 -11.44 12.02
N LEU A 439 8.57 -11.10 10.75
CA LEU A 439 7.59 -10.34 9.96
C LEU A 439 6.33 -11.15 9.69
N LEU A 440 6.48 -12.45 9.40
CA LEU A 440 5.37 -13.40 9.30
C LEU A 440 4.61 -13.48 10.63
N SER A 441 5.30 -13.55 11.77
CA SER A 441 4.69 -13.50 13.10
C SER A 441 3.90 -12.21 13.35
N ALA A 442 4.47 -11.07 12.98
CA ALA A 442 3.80 -9.78 13.10
C ALA A 442 2.54 -9.74 12.21
N TRP A 443 2.60 -10.30 11.00
CA TRP A 443 1.43 -10.46 10.14
C TRP A 443 0.39 -11.41 10.73
N LEU A 444 0.77 -12.62 11.15
CA LEU A 444 -0.14 -13.62 11.72
C LEU A 444 -0.91 -13.04 12.90
N SER A 445 -0.19 -12.52 13.91
CA SER A 445 -0.81 -11.94 15.10
C SER A 445 -1.68 -10.71 14.80
N ALA A 446 -1.28 -9.86 13.84
CA ALA A 446 -2.09 -8.71 13.42
C ALA A 446 -3.36 -9.13 12.68
N SER A 447 -3.23 -10.09 11.76
CA SER A 447 -4.33 -10.63 10.94
C SER A 447 -5.32 -11.37 11.83
N LEU A 448 -4.85 -12.26 12.70
CA LEU A 448 -5.69 -12.98 13.66
C LEU A 448 -6.41 -12.02 14.62
N ALA A 449 -5.79 -10.93 15.04
CA ALA A 449 -6.46 -9.90 15.85
C ALA A 449 -7.47 -9.04 15.06
N GLY A 450 -7.51 -9.13 13.72
CA GLY A 450 -8.35 -8.30 12.85
C GLY A 450 -7.76 -6.92 12.53
N THR A 451 -6.49 -6.67 12.83
CA THR A 451 -5.83 -5.36 12.60
C THR A 451 -5.22 -5.28 11.19
N ARG A 452 -6.01 -4.89 10.19
CA ARG A 452 -5.59 -4.85 8.77
C ARG A 452 -4.38 -3.95 8.52
N GLY A 453 -4.36 -2.73 9.06
CA GLY A 453 -3.27 -1.77 8.82
C GLY A 453 -1.89 -2.30 9.26
N PRO A 454 -1.73 -2.72 10.52
CA PRO A 454 -0.52 -3.38 11.00
C PRO A 454 -0.15 -4.66 10.22
N ALA A 455 -1.14 -5.48 9.83
CA ALA A 455 -0.89 -6.68 9.03
C ALA A 455 -0.30 -6.34 7.64
N SER A 456 -0.90 -5.41 6.91
CA SER A 456 -0.36 -4.90 5.64
C SER A 456 1.03 -4.29 5.80
N ALA A 457 1.29 -3.59 6.91
CA ALA A 457 2.59 -2.97 7.17
C ALA A 457 3.70 -4.01 7.38
N ALA A 458 3.43 -5.09 8.13
CA ALA A 458 4.39 -6.18 8.34
C ALA A 458 4.73 -6.89 7.02
N LEU A 459 3.71 -7.22 6.22
CA LEU A 459 3.88 -7.82 4.89
C LEU A 459 4.60 -6.89 3.91
N ALA A 460 4.30 -5.59 3.94
CA ALA A 460 5.04 -4.64 3.11
C ALA A 460 6.55 -4.65 3.41
N GLN A 461 6.97 -4.89 4.65
CA GLN A 461 8.39 -5.03 4.99
C GLN A 461 8.94 -6.40 4.56
N HIS A 462 8.16 -7.46 4.73
CA HIS A 462 8.50 -8.82 4.28
C HIS A 462 8.77 -8.84 2.77
N ALA A 463 7.79 -8.39 1.99
CA ALA A 463 7.87 -8.34 0.53
C ALA A 463 8.98 -7.40 0.01
N ARG A 464 9.30 -6.30 0.71
CA ARG A 464 10.47 -5.45 0.35
C ARG A 464 11.75 -6.26 0.39
N HIS A 465 11.93 -7.04 1.44
CA HIS A 465 13.12 -7.87 1.60
C HIS A 465 13.14 -8.98 0.55
N GLU A 466 12.04 -9.72 0.39
CA GLU A 466 11.93 -10.81 -0.60
C GLU A 466 12.22 -10.32 -2.03
N VAL A 467 11.66 -9.18 -2.44
CA VAL A 467 11.93 -8.61 -3.77
C VAL A 467 13.41 -8.26 -3.91
N ILE A 468 14.06 -7.65 -2.92
CA ILE A 468 15.49 -7.29 -3.02
C ILE A 468 16.36 -8.54 -3.12
N GLN A 469 16.11 -9.52 -2.26
CA GLN A 469 16.84 -10.78 -2.15
C GLN A 469 16.73 -11.60 -3.43
N HIS A 470 15.51 -11.93 -3.83
CA HIS A 470 15.27 -12.77 -4.98
C HIS A 470 15.69 -12.10 -6.29
N GLU A 471 15.58 -10.78 -6.41
CA GLU A 471 16.06 -10.05 -7.57
C GLU A 471 17.59 -10.14 -7.69
N ALA A 472 18.32 -10.02 -6.57
CA ALA A 472 19.78 -10.20 -6.54
C ALA A 472 20.19 -11.64 -6.90
N SER A 473 19.59 -12.65 -6.26
CA SER A 473 19.87 -14.06 -6.55
C SER A 473 19.52 -14.43 -7.99
N TRP A 474 18.36 -13.97 -8.48
CA TRP A 474 17.93 -14.20 -9.86
C TRP A 474 18.91 -13.59 -10.88
N ARG A 475 19.53 -12.43 -10.61
CA ARG A 475 20.57 -11.87 -11.49
C ARG A 475 21.79 -12.79 -11.59
N ASN A 476 22.19 -13.39 -10.47
CA ASN A 476 23.32 -14.31 -10.43
C ASN A 476 23.03 -15.60 -11.21
N ASP A 477 21.82 -16.15 -11.06
CA ASP A 477 21.34 -17.28 -11.86
C ASP A 477 21.34 -16.95 -13.36
N ALA A 478 20.77 -15.80 -13.74
CA ALA A 478 20.70 -15.37 -15.12
C ALA A 478 22.10 -15.15 -15.75
N ALA A 479 23.05 -14.61 -14.98
CA ALA A 479 24.43 -14.45 -15.42
C ALA A 479 25.14 -15.79 -15.65
N ALA A 480 24.91 -16.78 -14.78
CA ALA A 480 25.44 -18.12 -14.94
C ALA A 480 24.88 -18.81 -16.21
N GLU A 481 23.58 -18.65 -16.48
CA GLU A 481 22.95 -19.20 -17.68
C GLU A 481 23.47 -18.58 -18.98
N LEU A 482 23.72 -17.26 -19.00
CA LEU A 482 24.31 -16.56 -20.15
C LEU A 482 25.74 -17.05 -20.50
N SER A 483 26.45 -17.67 -19.54
CA SER A 483 27.81 -18.20 -19.76
C SER A 483 27.82 -19.55 -20.51
N VAL A 484 26.69 -20.27 -20.57
CA VAL A 484 26.57 -21.55 -21.27
C VAL A 484 26.15 -21.28 -22.72
N GLN A 485 27.12 -21.27 -23.63
CA GLN A 485 27.01 -20.80 -25.02
C GLN A 485 26.01 -21.50 -25.96
N ASP A 486 25.10 -22.38 -25.50
CA ASP A 486 24.41 -23.31 -26.41
C ASP A 486 22.92 -23.61 -26.12
N ARG A 487 22.13 -22.63 -25.69
CA ARG A 487 20.66 -22.78 -25.71
C ARG A 487 19.95 -21.75 -26.58
N GLN A 488 19.34 -22.26 -27.66
CA GLN A 488 18.21 -21.64 -28.33
C GLN A 488 16.99 -21.65 -27.39
N SER A 489 16.77 -20.57 -26.64
CA SER A 489 15.43 -20.14 -26.22
C SER A 489 15.54 -18.92 -25.31
N GLY A 490 14.95 -17.80 -25.72
CA GLY A 490 14.78 -16.58 -24.90
C GLY A 490 13.75 -16.76 -23.76
N GLN A 491 13.77 -17.88 -23.06
CA GLN A 491 13.00 -18.09 -21.85
C GLN A 491 13.88 -17.79 -20.64
N VAL A 492 13.63 -16.64 -20.02
CA VAL A 492 14.14 -16.24 -18.71
C VAL A 492 13.89 -17.38 -17.70
N PRO A 493 14.82 -17.70 -16.79
CA PRO A 493 14.64 -18.83 -15.89
C PRO A 493 13.37 -18.69 -15.05
N ALA A 494 12.46 -19.64 -15.21
CA ALA A 494 11.34 -19.90 -14.29
C ALA A 494 11.84 -20.57 -13.01
N GLY A 495 12.84 -19.93 -12.37
CA GLY A 495 13.53 -20.41 -11.18
C GLY A 495 12.77 -20.09 -9.89
N PRO A 496 13.22 -20.64 -8.74
CA PRO A 496 12.63 -20.38 -7.44
C PRO A 496 12.61 -18.88 -7.08
N HIS A 497 13.64 -18.13 -7.46
CA HIS A 497 13.72 -16.69 -7.19
C HIS A 497 12.71 -15.86 -8.02
N ALA A 498 12.45 -16.25 -9.27
CA ALA A 498 11.39 -15.60 -10.06
C ALA A 498 10.01 -15.81 -9.41
N ARG A 499 9.73 -17.04 -8.92
CA ARG A 499 8.51 -17.34 -8.16
C ARG A 499 8.42 -16.55 -6.86
N GLY A 500 9.50 -16.45 -6.10
CA GLY A 500 9.51 -15.63 -4.88
C GLY A 500 9.23 -14.14 -5.13
N ILE A 501 9.71 -13.58 -6.26
CA ILE A 501 9.32 -12.21 -6.68
C ILE A 501 7.82 -12.16 -7.02
N GLU A 502 7.28 -13.15 -7.73
CA GLU A 502 5.84 -13.23 -8.04
C GLU A 502 5.00 -13.25 -6.77
N ASP A 503 5.36 -14.09 -5.80
CA ASP A 503 4.67 -14.24 -4.52
C ASP A 503 4.73 -12.94 -3.71
N ALA A 504 5.89 -12.28 -3.64
CA ALA A 504 6.04 -11.00 -2.95
C ALA A 504 5.24 -9.87 -3.62
N LEU A 505 5.16 -9.84 -4.95
CA LEU A 505 4.31 -8.88 -5.66
C LEU A 505 2.81 -9.15 -5.44
N ASP A 506 2.42 -10.42 -5.35
CA ASP A 506 1.04 -10.83 -5.06
C ASP A 506 0.65 -10.48 -3.62
N GLU A 507 1.55 -10.69 -2.65
CA GLU A 507 1.38 -10.30 -1.25
C GLU A 507 1.13 -8.79 -1.12
N LEU A 508 1.94 -7.97 -1.78
CA LEU A 508 1.77 -6.51 -1.84
C LEU A 508 0.45 -6.11 -2.49
N ARG A 509 0.00 -6.85 -3.53
CA ARG A 509 -1.26 -6.62 -4.23
C ARG A 509 -2.45 -6.88 -3.30
N CYS A 510 -2.53 -8.05 -2.69
CA CYS A 510 -3.66 -8.48 -1.86
C CYS A 510 -3.85 -7.58 -0.62
N HIS A 511 -2.76 -7.00 -0.10
CA HIS A 511 -2.78 -6.21 1.13
C HIS A 511 -2.79 -4.69 0.92
N GLY A 512 -2.98 -4.23 -0.33
CA GLY A 512 -3.16 -2.80 -0.63
C GLY A 512 -1.89 -1.95 -0.52
N CYS A 513 -0.70 -2.56 -0.59
CA CYS A 513 0.61 -1.93 -0.38
C CYS A 513 1.11 -1.13 -1.60
N THR A 514 0.26 -0.24 -2.11
CA THR A 514 0.40 0.46 -3.41
C THR A 514 1.77 1.10 -3.61
N LYS A 515 2.23 1.97 -2.71
CA LYS A 515 3.52 2.68 -2.88
C LYS A 515 4.73 1.75 -3.00
N THR A 516 4.74 0.66 -2.22
CA THR A 516 5.82 -0.32 -2.25
C THR A 516 5.76 -1.14 -3.53
N LEU A 517 4.56 -1.56 -3.94
CA LEU A 517 4.34 -2.24 -5.21
C LEU A 517 4.79 -1.41 -6.41
N GLU A 518 4.47 -0.11 -6.43
CA GLU A 518 4.88 0.81 -7.51
C GLU A 518 6.41 0.85 -7.68
N ILE A 519 7.16 0.96 -6.57
CA ILE A 519 8.62 1.00 -6.58
C ILE A 519 9.19 -0.32 -7.12
N ALA A 520 8.68 -1.46 -6.64
CA ALA A 520 9.13 -2.79 -7.06
C ALA A 520 8.85 -3.03 -8.55
N VAL A 521 7.61 -2.79 -8.98
CA VAL A 521 7.16 -3.00 -10.37
C VAL A 521 7.93 -2.11 -11.34
N GLN A 522 8.15 -0.83 -11.03
CA GLN A 522 8.92 0.06 -11.90
C GLN A 522 10.37 -0.42 -12.06
N ARG A 523 11.01 -0.83 -10.97
CA ARG A 523 12.38 -1.36 -11.01
C ARG A 523 12.46 -2.65 -11.81
N LEU A 524 11.60 -3.63 -11.52
CA LEU A 524 11.58 -4.94 -12.17
C LEU A 524 11.19 -4.84 -13.65
N TRP A 525 10.23 -3.99 -13.99
CA TRP A 525 9.88 -3.69 -15.38
C TRP A 525 11.07 -3.06 -16.12
N ALA A 526 11.78 -2.12 -15.50
CA ALA A 526 12.89 -1.41 -16.16
C ALA A 526 14.17 -2.26 -16.27
N ALA A 527 14.60 -2.85 -15.16
CA ALA A 527 15.88 -3.53 -15.00
C ALA A 527 15.81 -5.06 -15.22
N GLY A 528 14.62 -5.64 -15.12
CA GLY A 528 14.40 -7.09 -15.10
C GLY A 528 14.44 -7.67 -13.68
N PRO A 529 13.87 -8.87 -13.48
CA PRO A 529 13.09 -9.64 -14.46
C PRO A 529 11.66 -9.10 -14.63
N ALA A 530 11.22 -8.88 -15.88
CA ALA A 530 9.86 -8.43 -16.18
C ALA A 530 8.82 -9.57 -16.16
N SER A 531 9.25 -10.84 -16.23
CA SER A 531 8.33 -11.99 -16.21
C SER A 531 7.51 -12.12 -14.92
N PRO A 532 8.08 -11.98 -13.70
CA PRO A 532 7.29 -11.94 -12.47
C PRO A 532 6.25 -10.82 -12.46
N VAL A 533 6.60 -9.66 -13.00
CA VAL A 533 5.68 -8.52 -13.11
C VAL A 533 4.52 -8.85 -14.05
N GLN A 534 4.80 -9.53 -15.16
CA GLN A 534 3.77 -10.02 -16.08
C GLN A 534 2.81 -11.00 -15.37
N ALA A 535 3.32 -11.92 -14.57
CA ALA A 535 2.48 -12.85 -13.81
C ALA A 535 1.56 -12.11 -12.82
N ALA A 536 2.10 -11.15 -12.07
CA ALA A 536 1.34 -10.34 -11.11
C ALA A 536 0.23 -9.50 -11.79
N VAL A 537 0.52 -8.85 -12.93
CA VAL A 537 -0.50 -8.07 -13.65
C VAL A 537 -1.57 -8.98 -14.29
N ARG A 538 -1.21 -10.16 -14.81
CA ARG A 538 -2.19 -11.14 -15.33
C ARG A 538 -3.14 -11.63 -14.24
N ARG A 539 -2.61 -11.94 -13.06
CA ARG A 539 -3.41 -12.33 -11.88
C ARG A 539 -4.34 -11.20 -11.46
N SER A 540 -3.88 -9.96 -11.50
CA SER A 540 -4.69 -8.78 -11.18
C SER A 540 -5.90 -8.61 -12.11
N VAL A 541 -5.80 -8.93 -13.39
CA VAL A 541 -6.94 -8.82 -14.32
C VAL A 541 -8.05 -9.83 -13.98
N THR A 542 -7.70 -11.00 -13.46
CA THR A 542 -8.63 -12.11 -13.22
C THR A 542 -9.14 -12.19 -11.77
N ALA A 543 -8.37 -11.71 -10.79
CA ALA A 543 -8.74 -11.68 -9.39
C ALA A 543 -9.97 -10.78 -9.12
N PRO A 544 -10.77 -11.05 -8.07
CA PRO A 544 -11.87 -10.18 -7.68
C PRO A 544 -11.38 -8.79 -7.28
N TRP A 545 -12.25 -7.78 -7.42
CA TRP A 545 -11.98 -6.41 -6.98
C TRP A 545 -12.54 -6.23 -5.57
N THR A 546 -11.68 -5.81 -4.65
CA THR A 546 -12.04 -5.51 -3.26
C THR A 546 -11.60 -4.10 -2.89
N HIS A 547 -12.10 -3.59 -1.77
CA HIS A 547 -11.67 -2.30 -1.23
C HIS A 547 -10.14 -2.22 -1.11
N THR A 548 -9.50 -3.26 -0.59
CA THR A 548 -8.07 -3.25 -0.28
C THR A 548 -7.18 -3.42 -1.52
N ASN A 549 -7.56 -4.28 -2.48
CA ASN A 549 -6.71 -4.59 -3.63
C ASN A 549 -6.93 -3.66 -4.85
N ALA A 550 -8.01 -2.88 -4.88
CA ALA A 550 -8.31 -2.02 -6.02
C ALA A 550 -7.17 -1.02 -6.40
N PRO A 551 -6.55 -0.28 -5.45
CA PRO A 551 -5.50 0.67 -5.82
C PRO A 551 -4.23 -0.02 -6.33
N THR A 552 -3.87 -1.19 -5.78
CA THR A 552 -2.70 -1.97 -6.20
C THR A 552 -2.91 -2.58 -7.59
N LYS A 553 -4.11 -3.07 -7.90
CA LYS A 553 -4.46 -3.60 -9.22
C LYS A 553 -4.39 -2.52 -10.30
N LEU A 554 -4.94 -1.34 -10.05
CA LEU A 554 -4.83 -0.20 -10.98
C LEU A 554 -3.38 0.28 -11.12
N ALA A 555 -2.59 0.26 -10.05
CA ALA A 555 -1.16 0.56 -10.12
C ALA A 555 -0.39 -0.46 -10.98
N LEU A 556 -0.68 -1.76 -10.85
CA LEU A 556 -0.07 -2.79 -11.71
C LEU A 556 -0.38 -2.56 -13.18
N LEU A 557 -1.64 -2.27 -13.52
CA LEU A 557 -2.03 -1.92 -14.90
C LEU A 557 -1.29 -0.66 -15.38
N ARG A 558 -1.19 0.37 -14.54
CA ARG A 558 -0.52 1.63 -14.86
C ARG A 558 0.97 1.49 -15.18
N TYR A 559 1.68 0.59 -14.49
CA TYR A 559 3.14 0.47 -14.64
C TYR A 559 3.57 -0.73 -15.50
N ALA A 560 2.69 -1.73 -15.68
CA ALA A 560 3.03 -2.97 -16.38
C ALA A 560 1.93 -3.48 -17.34
N GLY A 561 0.89 -2.68 -17.64
CA GLY A 561 -0.18 -3.07 -18.57
C GLY A 561 0.32 -3.42 -19.98
N ASP A 562 1.48 -2.91 -20.38
CA ASP A 562 2.13 -3.22 -21.66
C ASP A 562 2.69 -4.65 -21.73
N LEU A 563 2.78 -5.35 -20.59
CA LEU A 563 3.21 -6.74 -20.52
C LEU A 563 2.05 -7.72 -20.70
N LEU A 564 0.80 -7.26 -20.73
CA LEU A 564 -0.35 -8.15 -20.85
C LEU A 564 -0.39 -8.85 -22.23
N PRO A 565 -0.76 -10.14 -22.28
CA PRO A 565 -1.25 -10.75 -23.51
C PRO A 565 -2.45 -9.98 -24.05
N THR A 566 -2.61 -9.96 -25.37
CA THR A 566 -3.62 -9.14 -26.07
C THR A 566 -5.03 -9.35 -25.53
N GLU A 567 -5.45 -10.60 -25.26
CA GLU A 567 -6.81 -10.87 -24.76
C GLU A 567 -7.06 -10.28 -23.37
N LEU A 568 -6.07 -10.36 -22.48
CA LEU A 568 -6.16 -9.80 -21.13
C LEU A 568 -6.00 -8.28 -21.15
N ALA A 569 -5.23 -7.73 -22.09
CA ALA A 569 -5.15 -6.29 -22.33
C ALA A 569 -6.52 -5.74 -22.75
N ASP A 570 -7.23 -6.43 -23.64
CA ASP A 570 -8.58 -6.02 -24.05
C ASP A 570 -9.58 -6.08 -22.90
N GLN A 571 -9.53 -7.13 -22.08
CA GLN A 571 -10.35 -7.23 -20.87
C GLN A 571 -10.06 -6.09 -19.89
N ALA A 572 -8.79 -5.80 -19.61
CA ALA A 572 -8.38 -4.74 -18.71
C ALA A 572 -8.75 -3.35 -19.26
N GLY A 573 -8.53 -3.12 -20.56
CA GLY A 573 -8.88 -1.88 -21.25
C GLY A 573 -10.38 -1.59 -21.16
N ARG A 574 -11.21 -2.59 -21.50
CA ARG A 574 -12.67 -2.47 -21.38
C ARG A 574 -13.15 -2.24 -19.96
N HIS A 575 -12.49 -2.87 -18.98
CA HIS A 575 -12.80 -2.60 -17.58
C HIS A 575 -12.48 -1.15 -17.20
N CYS A 576 -11.30 -0.63 -17.56
CA CYS A 576 -10.95 0.77 -17.34
C CYS A 576 -11.94 1.72 -18.03
N LEU A 577 -12.36 1.43 -19.26
CA LEU A 577 -13.38 2.23 -19.96
C LEU A 577 -14.72 2.21 -19.22
N THR A 578 -15.16 1.05 -18.73
CA THR A 578 -16.39 0.93 -17.92
C THR A 578 -16.31 1.81 -16.67
N LEU A 579 -15.15 1.83 -15.98
CA LEU A 579 -14.95 2.67 -14.80
C LEU A 579 -15.02 4.16 -15.11
N LEU A 580 -14.57 4.57 -16.30
CA LEU A 580 -14.58 5.97 -16.73
C LEU A 580 -15.97 6.41 -17.21
N GLU A 581 -16.78 5.49 -17.75
CA GLU A 581 -18.14 5.77 -18.19
C GLU A 581 -19.13 5.85 -17.03
N ASP A 582 -19.07 4.88 -16.12
CA ASP A 582 -19.93 4.83 -14.93
C ASP A 582 -19.13 4.25 -13.73
N PRO A 583 -18.49 5.12 -12.93
CA PRO A 583 -17.74 4.69 -11.76
C PRO A 583 -18.65 4.22 -10.61
N GLU A 584 -19.95 4.53 -10.61
CA GLU A 584 -20.82 4.38 -9.44
C GLU A 584 -21.00 2.92 -8.99
N PRO A 585 -21.27 1.93 -9.87
CA PRO A 585 -21.35 0.52 -9.47
C PRO A 585 -20.04 0.01 -8.85
N PHE A 586 -18.90 0.47 -9.35
CA PHE A 586 -17.60 0.15 -8.78
C PHE A 586 -17.40 0.84 -7.44
N ALA A 587 -17.74 2.13 -7.33
CA ALA A 587 -17.62 2.93 -6.11
C ALA A 587 -18.48 2.37 -4.97
N GLN A 588 -19.71 1.92 -5.27
CA GLN A 588 -20.61 1.32 -4.29
C GLN A 588 -20.08 -0.01 -3.75
N ARG A 589 -19.51 -0.84 -4.62
CA ARG A 589 -18.97 -2.16 -4.26
C ARG A 589 -17.60 -2.09 -3.60
N VAL A 590 -16.68 -1.30 -4.13
CA VAL A 590 -15.26 -1.25 -3.72
C VAL A 590 -15.01 -0.17 -2.67
N ARG A 591 -15.84 0.88 -2.62
CA ARG A 591 -15.73 2.00 -1.66
C ARG A 591 -14.33 2.64 -1.63
N PRO A 592 -13.76 3.01 -2.79
CA PRO A 592 -12.36 3.42 -2.89
C PRO A 592 -12.05 4.68 -2.08
N THR A 593 -10.86 4.73 -1.48
CA THR A 593 -10.31 5.93 -0.81
C THR A 593 -9.44 6.77 -1.75
N PHE A 594 -9.56 6.56 -3.06
CA PHE A 594 -8.77 7.20 -4.12
C PHE A 594 -9.71 7.63 -5.26
N SER A 595 -9.23 8.53 -6.14
CA SER A 595 -9.98 8.95 -7.33
C SER A 595 -9.97 7.83 -8.38
N ILE A 596 -11.14 7.27 -8.69
CA ILE A 596 -11.29 6.20 -9.69
C ILE A 596 -10.77 6.69 -11.04
N ASP A 597 -11.23 7.84 -11.52
CA ASP A 597 -10.90 8.38 -12.84
C ASP A 597 -9.39 8.56 -13.02
N HIS A 598 -8.72 9.16 -12.03
CA HIS A 598 -7.27 9.38 -12.06
C HIS A 598 -6.48 8.09 -12.24
N TYR A 599 -6.88 7.02 -11.54
CA TYR A 599 -6.19 5.73 -11.62
C TYR A 599 -6.61 4.94 -12.85
N ALA A 600 -7.87 5.02 -13.27
CA ALA A 600 -8.41 4.31 -14.44
C ALA A 600 -7.82 4.85 -15.75
N HIS A 601 -7.71 6.18 -15.93
CA HIS A 601 -7.05 6.77 -17.12
C HIS A 601 -5.60 6.30 -17.26
N ARG A 602 -4.86 6.33 -16.14
CA ARG A 602 -3.44 5.93 -16.11
C ARG A 602 -3.23 4.43 -16.19
N ALA A 603 -4.22 3.63 -15.86
CA ALA A 603 -4.19 2.20 -16.16
C ALA A 603 -4.42 1.99 -17.66
N LEU A 604 -5.48 2.58 -18.21
CA LEU A 604 -5.89 2.44 -19.60
C LEU A 604 -4.76 2.77 -20.58
N TRP A 605 -4.10 3.92 -20.43
CA TRP A 605 -3.07 4.36 -21.39
C TRP A 605 -1.88 3.40 -21.53
N ARG A 606 -1.66 2.53 -20.53
CA ARG A 606 -0.51 1.62 -20.43
C ARG A 606 -0.89 0.25 -20.95
N VAL A 607 -2.17 -0.09 -20.82
CA VAL A 607 -2.79 -1.28 -21.39
C VAL A 607 -2.96 -1.12 -22.91
N LEU A 608 -3.31 0.07 -23.40
CA LEU A 608 -3.55 0.35 -24.82
C LEU A 608 -2.46 -0.18 -25.78
N PRO A 609 -1.15 -0.01 -25.52
CA PRO A 609 -0.10 -0.60 -26.36
C PRO A 609 -0.24 -2.10 -26.62
N ALA A 610 -0.75 -2.86 -25.64
CA ALA A 610 -0.97 -4.30 -25.74
C ALA A 610 -2.37 -4.69 -26.27
N ALA A 611 -3.31 -3.74 -26.33
CA ALA A 611 -4.69 -3.97 -26.74
C ALA A 611 -4.88 -3.94 -28.28
N THR A 612 -6.03 -4.44 -28.73
CA THR A 612 -6.47 -4.43 -30.13
C THR A 612 -7.02 -3.08 -30.58
N ASP A 613 -7.11 -2.87 -31.90
CA ASP A 613 -7.68 -1.65 -32.48
C ASP A 613 -9.13 -1.41 -32.04
N ALA A 614 -9.88 -2.47 -31.68
CA ALA A 614 -11.24 -2.35 -31.16
C ALA A 614 -11.28 -1.57 -29.83
N ILE A 615 -10.37 -1.85 -28.91
CA ILE A 615 -10.29 -1.14 -27.62
C ILE A 615 -9.79 0.29 -27.81
N HIS A 616 -8.89 0.53 -28.77
CA HIS A 616 -8.50 1.90 -29.13
C HIS A 616 -9.67 2.70 -29.70
N ALA A 617 -10.52 2.09 -30.52
CA ALA A 617 -11.75 2.69 -31.02
C ALA A 617 -12.75 2.98 -29.90
N GLU A 618 -13.00 2.00 -28.99
CA GLU A 618 -13.83 2.22 -27.80
C GLU A 618 -13.28 3.38 -26.94
N ALA A 619 -11.96 3.43 -26.72
CA ALA A 619 -11.33 4.51 -25.96
C ALA A 619 -11.43 5.89 -26.63
N ALA A 620 -11.33 5.96 -27.95
CA ALA A 620 -11.52 7.20 -28.70
C ALA A 620 -12.97 7.69 -28.60
N ASP A 621 -13.95 6.79 -28.68
CA ASP A 621 -15.36 7.11 -28.51
C ASP A 621 -15.68 7.57 -27.08
N THR A 622 -15.19 6.86 -26.06
CA THR A 622 -15.33 7.27 -24.65
C THR A 622 -14.68 8.64 -24.41
N LEU A 623 -13.49 8.89 -24.97
CA LEU A 623 -12.84 10.20 -24.91
C LEU A 623 -13.74 11.30 -25.51
N LEU A 624 -14.28 11.09 -26.71
CA LEU A 624 -15.20 12.03 -27.37
C LEU A 624 -16.48 12.30 -26.58
N ARG A 625 -16.98 11.33 -25.82
CA ARG A 625 -18.16 11.48 -24.95
C ARG A 625 -17.86 12.23 -23.65
N ILE A 626 -16.66 12.10 -23.10
CA ILE A 626 -16.24 12.75 -21.84
C ILE A 626 -15.66 14.16 -22.08
N LEU A 627 -15.16 14.43 -23.29
CA LEU A 627 -14.60 15.73 -23.71
C LEU A 627 -15.55 16.95 -23.56
N PRO A 628 -16.89 16.86 -23.71
CA PRO A 628 -17.75 18.01 -23.56
C PRO A 628 -17.96 18.40 -22.07
N ASP A 629 -17.36 19.54 -21.70
CA ASP A 629 -17.88 20.53 -20.74
C ASP A 629 -17.58 20.38 -19.24
N ARG A 630 -16.28 20.32 -18.84
CA ARG A 630 -15.83 20.72 -17.47
C ARG A 630 -14.41 21.33 -17.43
N PRO A 631 -14.24 22.62 -17.80
CA PRO A 631 -12.95 23.29 -17.71
C PRO A 631 -12.44 23.36 -16.25
N GLY A 632 -11.20 22.89 -16.00
CA GLY A 632 -10.51 23.03 -14.71
C GLY A 632 -10.52 21.81 -13.78
N GLU A 633 -11.07 20.65 -14.19
CA GLU A 633 -11.00 19.41 -13.40
C GLU A 633 -9.63 18.71 -13.53
N SER A 634 -9.16 18.05 -12.45
CA SER A 634 -7.85 17.39 -12.43
C SER A 634 -7.69 16.24 -13.44
N ALA A 635 -8.79 15.78 -14.04
CA ALA A 635 -8.82 14.71 -15.05
C ALA A 635 -8.27 15.16 -16.42
N GLU A 636 -8.23 16.46 -16.71
CA GLU A 636 -7.89 16.97 -18.04
C GLU A 636 -6.46 16.61 -18.48
N THR A 637 -5.49 16.64 -17.56
CA THR A 637 -4.11 16.21 -17.86
C THR A 637 -4.01 14.71 -18.17
N ASP A 638 -4.81 13.88 -17.51
CA ASP A 638 -4.80 12.44 -17.74
C ASP A 638 -5.51 12.09 -19.07
N LEU A 639 -6.56 12.84 -19.45
CA LEU A 639 -7.22 12.75 -20.75
C LEU A 639 -6.32 13.18 -21.92
N ILE A 640 -5.57 14.29 -21.79
CA ILE A 640 -4.62 14.75 -22.82
C ILE A 640 -3.62 13.64 -23.15
N LYS A 641 -3.08 13.00 -22.10
CA LYS A 641 -2.14 11.91 -22.27
C LYS A 641 -2.80 10.66 -22.85
N LEU A 642 -4.02 10.33 -22.45
CA LEU A 642 -4.77 9.21 -23.04
C LEU A 642 -4.89 9.36 -24.56
N ALA A 643 -5.23 10.56 -25.05
CA ALA A 643 -5.30 10.85 -26.49
C ALA A 643 -3.99 10.48 -27.20
N ALA A 644 -2.84 10.90 -26.65
CA ALA A 644 -1.52 10.62 -27.21
C ALA A 644 -1.13 9.13 -27.30
N PHE A 645 -1.84 8.22 -26.60
CA PHE A 645 -1.61 6.77 -26.65
C PHE A 645 -2.58 6.02 -27.58
N LEU A 646 -3.54 6.71 -28.21
CA LEU A 646 -4.42 6.12 -29.21
C LEU A 646 -3.65 5.73 -30.47
N ARG A 647 -3.94 4.54 -31.00
CA ARG A 647 -3.27 3.99 -32.19
C ARG A 647 -3.84 4.66 -33.44
N PRO A 648 -3.00 5.24 -34.32
CA PRO A 648 -3.45 5.94 -35.52
C PRO A 648 -4.36 5.14 -36.46
N SER A 649 -4.16 3.81 -36.56
CA SER A 649 -5.02 2.95 -37.37
C SER A 649 -6.45 2.86 -36.87
N ALA A 650 -6.66 2.93 -35.55
CA ALA A 650 -7.98 2.80 -34.93
C ALA A 650 -8.76 4.12 -34.94
N VAL A 651 -8.08 5.27 -34.78
CA VAL A 651 -8.73 6.59 -34.81
C VAL A 651 -9.13 7.06 -36.19
N ALA A 652 -8.65 6.42 -37.27
CA ALA A 652 -9.03 6.77 -38.65
C ALA A 652 -10.55 6.72 -38.89
N ALA A 653 -11.28 5.86 -38.16
CA ALA A 653 -12.74 5.78 -38.24
C ALA A 653 -13.46 6.97 -37.55
N PHE A 654 -12.77 7.70 -36.68
CA PHE A 654 -13.30 8.80 -35.86
C PHE A 654 -12.74 10.17 -36.29
N SER A 655 -12.00 10.24 -37.41
CA SER A 655 -11.23 11.43 -37.79
C SER A 655 -12.07 12.71 -37.84
N ASP A 656 -13.28 12.66 -38.41
CA ASP A 656 -14.15 13.84 -38.50
C ASP A 656 -14.65 14.32 -37.13
N GLN A 657 -15.00 13.40 -36.25
CA GLN A 657 -15.47 13.71 -34.89
C GLN A 657 -14.34 14.24 -34.01
N LEU A 658 -13.16 13.61 -34.08
CA LEU A 658 -11.95 14.07 -33.40
C LEU A 658 -11.50 15.44 -33.90
N ARG A 659 -11.64 15.71 -35.21
CA ARG A 659 -11.32 17.04 -35.78
C ARG A 659 -12.30 18.11 -35.30
N ALA A 660 -13.59 17.79 -35.28
CA ALA A 660 -14.61 18.69 -34.72
C ALA A 660 -14.36 18.95 -33.23
N ALA A 661 -14.05 17.91 -32.46
CA ALA A 661 -13.69 18.05 -31.04
C ALA A 661 -12.42 18.88 -30.86
N ALA A 662 -11.36 18.62 -31.64
CA ALA A 662 -10.12 19.37 -31.56
C ALA A 662 -10.31 20.87 -31.86
N THR A 663 -11.01 21.21 -32.93
CA THR A 663 -11.24 22.60 -33.34
C THR A 663 -12.19 23.37 -32.41
N GLY A 664 -13.15 22.68 -31.78
CA GLY A 664 -14.11 23.26 -30.85
C GLY A 664 -13.68 23.29 -29.39
N HIS A 665 -12.59 22.61 -29.00
CA HIS A 665 -12.18 22.50 -27.61
C HIS A 665 -11.60 23.81 -27.06
N SER A 666 -11.99 24.20 -25.85
CA SER A 666 -11.53 25.43 -25.20
C SER A 666 -10.10 25.33 -24.64
N ASN A 667 -9.66 24.12 -24.24
CA ASN A 667 -8.29 23.86 -23.78
C ASN A 667 -7.33 23.64 -24.97
N PRO A 668 -6.29 24.49 -25.13
CA PRO A 668 -5.30 24.38 -26.21
C PRO A 668 -4.48 23.09 -26.20
N SER A 669 -4.07 22.58 -25.03
CA SER A 669 -3.30 21.34 -24.90
C SER A 669 -4.09 20.12 -25.36
N MET A 670 -5.38 20.03 -25.00
CA MET A 670 -6.25 18.95 -25.48
C MET A 670 -6.45 19.02 -27.00
N SER A 671 -6.75 20.22 -27.51
CA SER A 671 -6.89 20.44 -28.94
C SER A 671 -5.62 20.02 -29.69
N ALA A 672 -4.44 20.37 -29.19
CA ALA A 672 -3.17 20.01 -29.80
C ALA A 672 -2.94 18.49 -29.81
N ALA A 673 -3.18 17.81 -28.68
CA ALA A 673 -3.04 16.36 -28.57
C ALA A 673 -3.95 15.60 -29.55
N LEU A 674 -5.21 16.02 -29.70
CA LEU A 674 -6.14 15.43 -30.67
C LEU A 674 -5.67 15.63 -32.12
N LEU A 675 -5.17 16.83 -32.46
CA LEU A 675 -4.58 17.10 -33.77
C LEU A 675 -3.34 16.24 -34.03
N GLY A 676 -2.45 16.09 -33.04
CA GLY A 676 -1.24 15.26 -33.15
C GLY A 676 -1.54 13.81 -33.49
N VAL A 677 -2.58 13.23 -32.86
CA VAL A 677 -3.06 11.87 -33.14
C VAL A 677 -3.61 11.74 -34.57
N LEU A 678 -4.38 12.73 -35.04
CA LEU A 678 -4.90 12.76 -36.42
C LEU A 678 -3.78 12.89 -37.45
N ILE A 679 -2.78 13.74 -37.18
CA ILE A 679 -1.59 13.90 -38.02
C ILE A 679 -0.83 12.57 -38.12
N ALA A 680 -0.69 11.82 -37.02
CA ALA A 680 -0.07 10.50 -37.06
C ALA A 680 -0.84 9.48 -37.93
N SER A 681 -2.13 9.69 -38.16
CA SER A 681 -2.96 8.89 -39.08
C SER A 681 -2.92 9.36 -40.55
N GLY A 682 -2.23 10.47 -40.84
CA GLY A 682 -2.12 11.04 -42.19
C GLY A 682 -3.18 12.08 -42.55
N ASP A 683 -3.87 12.66 -41.56
CA ASP A 683 -4.88 13.72 -41.77
C ASP A 683 -4.22 15.07 -42.08
N SER A 684 -4.27 15.49 -43.35
CA SER A 684 -3.71 16.76 -43.83
C SER A 684 -4.50 17.99 -43.37
N THR A 685 -5.78 17.83 -43.02
CA THR A 685 -6.61 18.95 -42.51
C THR A 685 -6.23 19.27 -41.07
N ALA A 686 -5.99 18.23 -40.26
CA ALA A 686 -5.45 18.39 -38.91
C ALA A 686 -4.05 19.03 -38.92
N GLU A 687 -3.20 18.64 -39.88
CA GLU A 687 -1.87 19.24 -40.07
C GLU A 687 -1.97 20.74 -40.40
N ALA A 688 -2.86 21.13 -41.32
CA ALA A 688 -3.09 22.53 -41.67
C ALA A 688 -3.61 23.37 -40.47
N GLU A 689 -4.53 22.81 -39.68
CA GLU A 689 -5.06 23.50 -38.50
C GLU A 689 -4.01 23.64 -37.38
N LEU A 690 -3.21 22.60 -37.14
CA LEU A 690 -2.12 22.67 -36.17
C LEU A 690 -1.11 23.76 -36.56
N LEU A 691 -0.71 23.81 -37.84
CA LEU A 691 0.16 24.85 -38.37
C LEU A 691 -0.45 26.25 -38.21
N ARG A 692 -1.75 26.41 -38.48
CA ARG A 692 -2.47 27.69 -38.29
C ARG A 692 -2.45 28.14 -36.82
N ARG A 693 -2.61 27.21 -35.87
CA ARG A 693 -2.52 27.50 -34.42
C ARG A 693 -1.10 27.89 -34.02
N THR A 694 -0.09 27.16 -34.48
CA THR A 694 1.31 27.54 -34.29
C THR A 694 1.58 28.93 -34.85
N GLU A 695 1.03 29.25 -36.02
CA GLU A 695 1.13 30.58 -36.62
C GLU A 695 0.46 31.68 -35.79
N ALA A 696 -0.54 31.35 -34.98
CA ALA A 696 -1.19 32.27 -34.05
C ALA A 696 -0.45 32.42 -32.70
N GLY A 697 0.66 31.70 -32.49
CA GLY A 697 1.44 31.74 -31.24
C GLY A 697 0.96 30.75 -30.17
N ASP A 698 0.19 29.73 -30.55
CA ASP A 698 -0.28 28.68 -29.64
C ASP A 698 0.87 27.74 -29.26
N ILE A 699 1.25 27.77 -27.98
CA ILE A 699 2.42 27.05 -27.46
C ILE A 699 2.19 25.53 -27.48
N ASP A 700 0.99 25.06 -27.14
CA ASP A 700 0.69 23.63 -27.13
C ASP A 700 0.73 23.05 -28.54
N ALA A 701 0.25 23.82 -29.53
CA ALA A 701 0.33 23.41 -30.94
C ALA A 701 1.76 23.26 -31.44
N ILE A 702 2.70 24.11 -30.99
CA ILE A 702 4.13 24.04 -31.35
C ILE A 702 4.73 22.66 -31.02
N GLY A 703 4.25 21.99 -29.98
CA GLY A 703 4.81 20.73 -29.46
C GLY A 703 4.46 19.51 -30.29
N GLU A 704 3.37 19.60 -31.03
CA GLU A 704 2.83 18.51 -31.84
C GLU A 704 3.24 18.64 -33.32
N VAL A 705 3.92 19.73 -33.71
CA VAL A 705 4.42 19.91 -35.08
C VAL A 705 5.53 18.89 -35.36
N ARG A 706 5.42 18.15 -36.48
CA ARG A 706 6.37 17.09 -36.87
C ARG A 706 7.81 17.57 -36.99
N SER A 707 8.01 18.75 -37.57
CA SER A 707 9.31 19.39 -37.72
C SER A 707 9.15 20.91 -37.72
N LEU A 708 9.99 21.61 -36.96
CA LEU A 708 10.05 23.07 -37.00
C LEU A 708 10.43 23.61 -38.38
N ALA A 709 11.05 22.79 -39.24
CA ALA A 709 11.36 23.16 -40.62
C ALA A 709 10.10 23.33 -41.50
N ASP A 710 8.96 22.80 -41.07
CA ASP A 710 7.70 22.83 -41.84
C ASP A 710 6.95 24.17 -41.64
N LEU A 711 7.43 25.03 -40.73
CA LEU A 711 6.81 26.33 -40.46
C LEU A 711 7.17 27.37 -41.53
N SER A 712 6.25 28.29 -41.84
CA SER A 712 6.55 29.43 -42.70
C SER A 712 7.59 30.36 -42.05
N PRO A 713 8.43 31.09 -42.82
CA PRO A 713 9.44 31.99 -42.24
C PRO A 713 8.85 33.01 -41.26
N SER A 714 7.65 33.52 -41.55
CA SER A 714 6.93 34.45 -40.67
C SER A 714 6.46 33.80 -39.36
N ALA A 715 6.08 32.52 -39.40
CA ALA A 715 5.71 31.72 -38.23
C ALA A 715 6.93 31.41 -37.37
N GLY A 716 8.03 31.00 -38.01
CA GLY A 716 9.32 30.78 -37.37
C GLY A 716 9.80 32.02 -36.62
N GLN A 717 9.68 33.21 -37.22
CA GLN A 717 9.98 34.48 -36.55
C GLN A 717 9.13 34.70 -35.30
N ARG A 718 7.81 34.47 -35.35
CA ARG A 718 6.93 34.64 -34.18
C ARG A 718 7.26 33.68 -33.05
N VAL A 719 7.57 32.42 -33.37
CA VAL A 719 8.01 31.43 -32.38
C VAL A 719 9.36 31.83 -31.76
N ILE A 720 10.27 32.39 -32.56
CA ILE A 720 11.55 32.95 -32.06
C ILE A 720 11.29 34.10 -31.10
N ASP A 721 10.45 35.08 -31.46
CA ASP A 721 10.14 36.24 -30.62
C ASP A 721 9.46 35.82 -29.29
N LEU A 722 8.57 34.83 -29.33
CA LEU A 722 7.93 34.24 -28.15
C LEU A 722 8.95 33.53 -27.24
N ALA A 723 9.76 32.64 -27.82
CA ALA A 723 10.76 31.89 -27.07
C ALA A 723 11.84 32.82 -26.49
N GLU A 724 12.24 33.88 -27.22
CA GLU A 724 13.14 34.92 -26.73
C GLU A 724 12.56 35.67 -25.52
N THR A 725 11.28 36.04 -25.58
CA THR A 725 10.58 36.71 -24.46
C THR A 725 10.58 35.85 -23.20
N HIS A 726 10.22 34.57 -23.32
CA HIS A 726 10.23 33.64 -22.18
C HIS A 726 11.65 33.34 -21.70
N CYS A 727 12.63 33.28 -22.60
CA CYS A 727 14.03 33.16 -22.22
C CYS A 727 14.50 34.36 -21.39
N GLN A 728 14.13 35.58 -21.76
CA GLN A 728 14.46 36.78 -20.99
C GLN A 728 13.77 36.76 -19.62
N GLN A 729 12.50 36.36 -19.57
CA GLN A 729 11.78 36.22 -18.30
C GLN A 729 12.44 35.17 -17.38
N GLN A 730 12.87 34.03 -17.91
CA GLN A 730 13.60 33.01 -17.13
C GLN A 730 14.95 33.52 -16.59
N LEU A 731 15.63 34.41 -17.32
CA LEU A 731 16.85 35.07 -16.84
C LEU A 731 16.53 36.04 -15.69
N ASP A 732 15.52 36.89 -15.88
CA ASP A 732 15.13 37.90 -14.91
C ASP A 732 14.63 37.25 -13.61
N ASP A 733 13.81 36.20 -13.72
CA ASP A 733 13.32 35.41 -12.58
C ASP A 733 14.49 34.75 -11.83
N ALA A 734 15.44 34.13 -12.55
CA ALA A 734 16.60 33.50 -11.95
C ALA A 734 17.45 34.51 -11.16
N HIS A 735 17.62 35.74 -11.66
CA HIS A 735 18.34 36.82 -10.97
C HIS A 735 17.57 37.38 -9.76
N GLN A 736 16.27 37.09 -9.67
CA GLN A 736 15.43 37.35 -8.50
C GLN A 736 15.38 36.15 -7.53
N ASN A 737 16.19 35.10 -7.76
CA ASN A 737 16.15 33.82 -7.03
C ASN A 737 14.77 33.13 -7.12
N SER A 738 14.11 33.28 -8.27
CA SER A 738 12.85 32.63 -8.60
C SER A 738 13.08 31.64 -9.74
N TRP A 739 12.63 30.40 -9.56
CA TRP A 739 12.69 29.38 -10.59
C TRP A 739 11.33 28.69 -10.69
N GLY A 740 10.72 28.76 -11.88
CA GLY A 740 9.48 28.04 -12.15
C GLY A 740 9.68 26.53 -12.09
N LEU A 741 8.70 25.83 -11.51
CA LEU A 741 8.56 24.38 -11.60
C LEU A 741 7.59 24.07 -12.73
N GLY A 742 7.99 23.29 -13.74
CA GLY A 742 7.09 23.03 -14.86
C GLY A 742 7.49 23.74 -16.15
N GLY A 743 7.00 23.24 -17.29
CA GLY A 743 6.89 24.04 -18.52
C GLY A 743 7.84 23.65 -19.65
N TRP A 744 8.04 24.58 -20.57
CA TRP A 744 8.80 24.39 -21.81
C TRP A 744 10.29 24.66 -21.62
N ASP A 745 11.12 23.87 -22.30
CA ASP A 745 12.54 24.22 -22.48
C ASP A 745 12.66 25.30 -23.57
N TRP A 746 12.38 26.54 -23.18
CA TRP A 746 12.36 27.70 -24.07
C TRP A 746 13.70 27.92 -24.77
N ALA A 747 14.81 27.72 -24.06
CA ALA A 747 16.14 27.87 -24.64
C ALA A 747 16.42 26.79 -25.69
N ARG A 748 15.94 25.55 -25.51
CA ARG A 748 15.99 24.52 -26.55
C ARG A 748 15.16 24.88 -27.76
N LEU A 749 13.91 25.30 -27.55
CA LEU A 749 13.02 25.71 -28.65
C LEU A 749 13.68 26.83 -29.46
N LEU A 750 14.15 27.89 -28.80
CA LEU A 750 14.83 29.01 -29.43
C LEU A 750 16.09 28.57 -30.19
N ALA A 751 16.90 27.68 -29.60
CA ALA A 751 18.08 27.15 -30.27
C ALA A 751 17.73 26.37 -31.56
N LEU A 752 16.70 25.53 -31.53
CA LEU A 752 16.24 24.78 -32.70
C LEU A 752 15.68 25.71 -33.78
N CYS A 753 14.82 26.67 -33.41
CA CYS A 753 14.28 27.65 -34.36
C CYS A 753 15.39 28.49 -35.01
N ASN A 754 16.42 28.90 -34.25
CA ASN A 754 17.56 29.63 -34.80
C ASN A 754 18.33 28.82 -35.87
N PHE A 755 18.35 27.49 -35.79
CA PHE A 755 18.97 26.64 -36.82
C PHE A 755 18.10 26.53 -38.08
N PHE A 756 16.77 26.48 -37.94
CA PHE A 756 15.85 26.34 -39.07
C PHE A 756 15.52 27.68 -39.76
N PHE A 757 15.57 28.81 -39.02
CA PHE A 757 15.26 30.16 -39.49
C PHE A 757 16.45 31.11 -39.22
N PRO A 758 17.59 30.91 -39.89
CA PRO A 758 18.84 31.63 -39.61
C PRO A 758 18.72 33.15 -39.81
N GLU A 759 17.84 33.61 -40.69
CA GLU A 759 17.59 35.03 -40.98
C GLU A 759 16.96 35.80 -39.80
N TYR A 760 16.27 35.10 -38.89
CA TYR A 760 15.65 35.68 -37.70
C TYR A 760 16.37 35.29 -36.40
N ALA A 761 17.48 34.56 -36.49
CA ALA A 761 18.09 33.91 -35.34
C ALA A 761 18.52 34.88 -34.22
N ARG A 762 18.22 34.49 -32.97
CA ARG A 762 18.55 35.23 -31.73
C ARG A 762 19.57 34.47 -30.88
N TRP A 763 20.76 34.26 -31.43
CA TRP A 763 21.81 33.49 -30.74
C TRP A 763 22.27 34.10 -29.41
N GLY A 764 22.18 35.43 -29.27
CA GLY A 764 22.55 36.12 -28.03
C GLY A 764 21.75 35.63 -26.82
N SER A 765 20.42 35.55 -26.97
CA SER A 765 19.48 35.16 -25.91
C SER A 765 19.66 33.71 -25.48
N VAL A 766 19.88 32.79 -26.43
CA VAL A 766 20.23 31.38 -26.14
C VAL A 766 21.53 31.29 -25.34
N ILE A 767 22.58 31.98 -25.80
CA ILE A 767 23.90 31.93 -25.16
C ILE A 767 23.86 32.54 -23.76
N ASN A 768 23.11 33.64 -23.57
CA ASN A 768 22.98 34.29 -22.27
C ASN A 768 22.37 33.32 -21.24
N ILE A 769 21.28 32.62 -21.56
CA ILE A 769 20.71 31.57 -20.68
C ILE A 769 21.73 30.47 -20.38
N VAL A 770 22.35 29.92 -21.43
CA VAL A 770 23.23 28.76 -21.28
C VAL A 770 24.39 29.12 -20.34
N LEU A 771 24.97 30.30 -20.49
CA LEU A 771 26.15 30.73 -19.73
C LEU A 771 25.84 31.33 -18.35
N ASP A 772 24.60 31.75 -18.07
CA ASP A 772 24.29 32.46 -16.82
C ASP A 772 24.23 31.52 -15.59
N PRO A 773 25.11 31.63 -14.59
CA PRO A 773 25.20 30.65 -13.51
C PRO A 773 23.96 30.59 -12.60
N GLN A 774 23.08 31.60 -12.60
CA GLN A 774 21.89 31.65 -11.76
C GLN A 774 20.69 30.92 -12.38
N VAL A 775 20.68 30.71 -13.70
CA VAL A 775 19.60 29.98 -14.35
C VAL A 775 19.64 28.50 -13.97
N ALA A 776 18.46 27.93 -13.69
CA ALA A 776 18.31 26.53 -13.31
C ALA A 776 18.85 25.58 -14.39
N GLN A 777 19.43 24.45 -13.97
CA GLN A 777 20.04 23.49 -14.89
C GLN A 777 19.02 22.91 -15.91
N GLU A 778 17.76 22.75 -15.51
CA GLU A 778 16.66 22.22 -16.33
C GLU A 778 16.31 23.12 -17.51
N HIS A 779 16.50 24.44 -17.39
CA HIS A 779 16.24 25.40 -18.48
C HIS A 779 17.39 25.48 -19.50
N LYS A 780 18.49 24.76 -19.27
CA LYS A 780 19.69 24.80 -20.12
C LYS A 780 19.95 23.50 -20.84
N ALA A 781 19.65 22.39 -20.20
CA ALA A 781 20.15 21.09 -20.60
C ALA A 781 19.72 20.70 -22.02
N GLY A 782 18.47 20.98 -22.41
CA GLY A 782 18.02 20.71 -23.78
C GLY A 782 18.63 21.67 -24.80
N ALA A 783 18.80 22.95 -24.47
CA ALA A 783 19.49 23.92 -25.33
C ALA A 783 20.94 23.49 -25.61
N VAL A 784 21.69 23.10 -24.57
CA VAL A 784 23.05 22.58 -24.70
C VAL A 784 23.10 21.34 -25.60
N ARG A 785 22.16 20.40 -25.45
CA ARG A 785 22.06 19.20 -26.32
C ARG A 785 21.72 19.56 -27.78
N ALA A 786 20.83 20.52 -28.01
CA ALA A 786 20.47 21.01 -29.34
C ALA A 786 21.66 21.67 -30.04
N LEU A 787 22.38 22.56 -29.33
CA LEU A 787 23.61 23.21 -29.79
C LEU A 787 24.69 22.17 -30.12
N THR A 788 24.82 21.12 -29.30
CA THR A 788 25.83 20.07 -29.50
C THR A 788 25.60 19.28 -30.80
N THR A 789 24.34 18.94 -31.08
CA THR A 789 23.99 18.10 -32.25
C THR A 789 24.25 18.82 -33.59
N ARG A 790 24.27 20.16 -33.59
CA ARG A 790 24.42 21.02 -34.77
C ARG A 790 25.57 22.02 -34.59
N ALA A 791 26.61 21.63 -33.86
CA ALA A 791 27.70 22.54 -33.49
C ALA A 791 28.46 23.08 -34.72
N ASP A 792 28.49 22.31 -35.80
CA ASP A 792 29.05 22.66 -37.12
C ASP A 792 28.23 23.72 -37.88
N GLN A 793 26.94 23.86 -37.57
CA GLN A 793 26.02 24.80 -38.19
C GLN A 793 25.95 26.15 -37.46
N LEU A 794 26.67 26.32 -36.34
CA LEU A 794 26.65 27.54 -35.55
C LEU A 794 27.37 28.69 -36.27
N PRO A 795 26.81 29.92 -36.28
CA PRO A 795 27.51 31.09 -36.78
C PRO A 795 28.82 31.35 -36.02
N ALA A 796 29.86 31.80 -36.71
CA ALA A 796 31.19 32.01 -36.12
C ALA A 796 31.18 32.89 -34.85
N PRO A 797 30.41 34.00 -34.76
CA PRO A 797 30.33 34.80 -33.53
C PRO A 797 29.70 34.05 -32.35
N ALA A 798 28.66 33.25 -32.61
CA ALA A 798 27.98 32.45 -31.60
C ALA A 798 28.89 31.32 -31.09
N ALA A 799 29.54 30.60 -32.01
CA ALA A 799 30.51 29.57 -31.68
C ALA A 799 31.69 30.13 -30.89
N ALA A 800 32.22 31.31 -31.24
CA ALA A 800 33.30 31.95 -30.50
C ALA A 800 32.92 32.28 -29.04
N ARG A 801 31.74 32.86 -28.81
CA ARG A 801 31.24 33.13 -27.44
C ARG A 801 31.05 31.86 -26.63
N LEU A 802 30.52 30.79 -27.23
CA LEU A 802 30.36 29.50 -26.54
C LEU A 802 31.71 28.86 -26.23
N ARG A 803 32.70 28.93 -27.13
CA ARG A 803 34.06 28.42 -26.88
C ARG A 803 34.77 29.16 -25.73
N ALA A 804 34.51 30.46 -25.56
CA ALA A 804 35.05 31.23 -24.44
C ALA A 804 34.65 30.64 -23.07
N ALA A 805 33.50 29.97 -22.99
CA ALA A 805 33.08 29.24 -21.78
C ALA A 805 33.91 27.98 -21.48
N PHE A 806 34.94 27.68 -22.28
CA PHE A 806 35.84 26.55 -22.12
C PHE A 806 37.31 26.99 -22.15
N GLU A 807 37.63 28.27 -21.90
CA GLU A 807 38.99 28.83 -22.00
C GLU A 807 40.07 28.05 -21.21
N THR A 808 39.68 27.31 -20.17
CA THR A 808 40.58 26.46 -19.36
C THR A 808 40.60 24.98 -19.79
N GLY A 809 39.91 24.62 -20.88
CA GLY A 809 39.66 23.23 -21.30
C GLY A 809 38.57 22.53 -20.48
N LEU A 810 37.98 23.18 -19.47
CA LEU A 810 36.90 22.66 -18.65
C LEU A 810 35.61 23.48 -18.85
N PRO A 811 34.42 22.84 -18.83
CA PRO A 811 33.17 23.55 -18.96
C PRO A 811 32.94 24.49 -17.76
N THR A 812 32.72 25.78 -18.04
CA THR A 812 32.23 26.75 -17.04
C THR A 812 30.71 26.85 -17.01
N ILE A 813 30.02 26.20 -17.96
CA ILE A 813 28.56 26.10 -18.01
C ILE A 813 28.06 25.39 -16.75
N ARG A 814 27.44 26.16 -15.85
CA ARG A 814 26.86 25.71 -14.59
C ARG A 814 25.46 26.31 -14.43
N GLY A 815 24.67 25.76 -13.52
CA GLY A 815 23.37 26.31 -13.16
C GLY A 815 22.99 25.93 -11.74
N VAL A 816 22.02 26.64 -11.18
CA VAL A 816 21.45 26.32 -9.87
C VAL A 816 20.76 24.96 -9.97
N PRO A 817 21.06 24.01 -9.07
CA PRO A 817 20.30 22.75 -9.02
C PRO A 817 18.81 23.06 -8.86
N GLY A 818 17.99 22.55 -9.77
CA GLY A 818 16.53 22.73 -9.68
C GLY A 818 15.95 21.99 -8.46
N LEU A 819 14.68 22.27 -8.16
CA LEU A 819 13.91 21.55 -7.13
C LEU A 819 13.64 20.07 -7.52
N THR A 820 13.87 19.71 -8.78
CA THR A 820 13.73 18.34 -9.30
C THR A 820 15.04 17.84 -9.91
N ASP A 821 15.37 16.55 -9.74
CA ASP A 821 16.58 15.92 -10.31
C ASP A 821 16.41 15.55 -11.81
N GLN A 822 15.56 16.28 -12.55
CA GLN A 822 15.10 15.89 -13.90
C GLN A 822 15.92 16.45 -15.07
N ALA A 823 16.75 17.48 -14.86
CA ALA A 823 17.52 18.15 -15.92
C ALA A 823 18.52 17.24 -16.69
N GLY A 824 18.81 16.06 -16.15
CA GLY A 824 19.99 15.29 -16.51
C GLY A 824 21.27 15.99 -16.04
N ASP A 825 22.41 15.36 -16.28
CA ASP A 825 23.70 15.92 -15.85
C ASP A 825 24.14 17.04 -16.82
N LEU A 826 23.83 18.31 -16.47
CA LEU A 826 24.26 19.48 -17.26
C LEU A 826 25.78 19.48 -17.49
N THR A 827 26.56 18.97 -16.53
CA THR A 827 28.01 18.80 -16.65
C THR A 827 28.34 17.91 -17.84
N GLN A 828 27.67 16.77 -17.97
CA GLN A 828 27.82 15.88 -19.12
C GLN A 828 27.47 16.56 -20.44
N ALA A 829 26.34 17.25 -20.50
CA ALA A 829 25.92 17.97 -21.70
C ALA A 829 26.96 19.05 -22.09
N ALA A 830 27.50 19.79 -21.12
CA ALA A 830 28.50 20.82 -21.35
C ALA A 830 29.82 20.26 -21.88
N PHE A 831 30.33 19.15 -21.32
CA PHE A 831 31.53 18.47 -21.86
C PHE A 831 31.31 18.01 -23.31
N THR A 832 30.12 17.49 -23.61
CA THR A 832 29.75 17.00 -24.94
C THR A 832 29.69 18.16 -25.94
N LEU A 833 29.14 19.30 -25.54
CA LEU A 833 29.17 20.55 -26.33
C LEU A 833 30.61 21.03 -26.57
N GLY A 834 31.45 21.00 -25.53
CA GLY A 834 32.86 21.39 -25.63
C GLY A 834 33.64 20.56 -26.66
N LEU A 835 33.41 19.24 -26.70
CA LEU A 835 33.97 18.35 -27.72
C LEU A 835 33.49 18.74 -29.12
N ALA A 836 32.18 18.92 -29.30
CA ALA A 836 31.60 19.26 -30.60
C ALA A 836 32.07 20.63 -31.13
N LEU A 837 32.29 21.60 -30.23
CA LEU A 837 32.85 22.91 -30.56
C LEU A 837 34.38 22.89 -30.77
N LYS A 838 35.05 21.75 -30.54
CA LYS A 838 36.52 21.60 -30.50
C LYS A 838 37.19 22.48 -29.44
N ALA A 839 36.46 22.81 -28.37
CA ALA A 839 36.96 23.58 -27.23
C ALA A 839 37.54 22.68 -26.13
N VAL A 840 37.11 21.42 -26.10
CA VAL A 840 37.65 20.35 -25.25
C VAL A 840 38.34 19.34 -26.16
N ASP A 841 39.56 18.92 -25.81
CA ASP A 841 40.29 17.91 -26.56
C ASP A 841 39.94 16.48 -26.10
N SER A 842 40.29 15.49 -26.93
CA SER A 842 40.04 14.08 -26.64
C SER A 842 40.71 13.63 -25.34
N THR A 843 41.91 14.15 -25.03
CA THR A 843 42.66 13.82 -23.81
C THR A 843 41.89 14.23 -22.55
N THR A 844 41.38 15.46 -22.51
CA THR A 844 40.59 15.99 -21.40
C THR A 844 39.28 15.24 -21.25
N ALA A 845 38.60 14.92 -22.35
CA ALA A 845 37.40 14.10 -22.33
C ALA A 845 37.66 12.70 -21.79
N ILE A 846 38.75 12.04 -22.20
CA ILE A 846 39.16 10.71 -21.69
C ILE A 846 39.43 10.78 -20.19
N HIS A 847 40.18 11.78 -19.70
CA HIS A 847 40.39 11.96 -18.26
C HIS A 847 39.09 12.11 -17.49
N ARG A 848 38.12 12.84 -18.04
CA ARG A 848 36.80 13.00 -17.44
C ARG A 848 36.01 11.70 -17.42
N ILE A 849 36.00 10.96 -18.53
CA ILE A 849 35.38 9.64 -18.65
C ILE A 849 35.95 8.70 -17.58
N LEU A 850 37.28 8.57 -17.49
CA LEU A 850 37.93 7.71 -16.50
C LEU A 850 37.58 8.10 -15.05
N THR A 851 37.43 9.39 -14.78
CA THR A 851 37.00 9.88 -13.47
C THR A 851 35.56 9.47 -13.17
N TRP A 852 34.65 9.66 -14.12
CA TRP A 852 33.24 9.31 -13.96
C TRP A 852 32.96 7.81 -13.91
N LEU A 853 33.79 7.00 -14.58
CA LEU A 853 33.70 5.53 -14.51
C LEU A 853 33.92 4.98 -13.08
N ARG A 854 34.64 5.71 -12.22
CA ARG A 854 34.84 5.36 -10.79
C ARG A 854 33.71 5.84 -9.88
N GLY A 855 32.76 6.57 -10.44
CA GLY A 855 31.75 7.32 -9.72
C GLY A 855 30.43 6.56 -9.51
N SER A 856 29.40 7.33 -9.14
CA SER A 856 28.02 6.86 -8.99
C SER A 856 27.44 6.36 -10.32
N ALA A 857 26.29 5.67 -10.27
CA ALA A 857 25.56 5.24 -11.46
C ALA A 857 25.25 6.41 -12.42
N SER A 858 24.93 7.60 -11.87
CA SER A 858 24.69 8.79 -12.67
C SER A 858 25.96 9.23 -13.41
N GLN A 859 27.11 9.22 -12.73
CA GLN A 859 28.40 9.55 -13.35
C GLN A 859 28.80 8.53 -14.43
N ARG A 860 28.63 7.22 -14.18
CA ARG A 860 28.91 6.19 -15.19
C ARG A 860 27.98 6.28 -16.41
N ARG A 861 26.71 6.64 -16.20
CA ARG A 861 25.77 6.97 -17.30
C ARG A 861 26.27 8.18 -18.09
N SER A 862 26.72 9.24 -17.40
CA SER A 862 27.31 10.41 -18.04
C SER A 862 28.57 10.07 -18.85
N ALA A 863 29.40 9.15 -18.34
CA ALA A 863 30.54 8.63 -19.07
C ALA A 863 30.13 7.92 -20.36
N ALA A 864 29.09 7.07 -20.34
CA ALA A 864 28.59 6.41 -21.55
C ALA A 864 28.18 7.41 -22.64
N HIS A 865 27.46 8.48 -22.26
CA HIS A 865 27.09 9.54 -23.20
C HIS A 865 28.31 10.28 -23.75
N LEU A 866 29.28 10.62 -22.91
CA LEU A 866 30.49 11.34 -23.36
C LEU A 866 31.38 10.48 -24.26
N VAL A 867 31.50 9.18 -23.98
CA VAL A 867 32.19 8.20 -24.84
C VAL A 867 31.54 8.16 -26.23
N THR A 868 30.22 8.28 -26.29
CA THR A 868 29.47 8.32 -27.56
C THR A 868 29.85 9.54 -28.39
N ALA A 869 29.85 10.72 -27.76
CA ALA A 869 30.27 11.95 -28.43
C ALA A 869 31.70 11.86 -28.94
N LEU A 870 32.61 11.32 -28.12
CA LEU A 870 33.99 11.11 -28.50
C LEU A 870 34.12 10.14 -29.70
N SER A 871 33.32 9.07 -29.74
CA SER A 871 33.34 8.09 -30.84
C SER A 871 33.00 8.67 -32.21
N HIS A 872 32.25 9.78 -32.28
CA HIS A 872 32.02 10.49 -33.55
C HIS A 872 33.27 11.21 -34.08
N HIS A 873 34.27 11.43 -33.23
CA HIS A 873 35.52 12.11 -33.56
C HIS A 873 36.71 11.15 -33.70
N THR A 874 36.56 9.87 -33.35
CA THR A 874 37.63 8.86 -33.44
C THR A 874 37.09 7.45 -33.69
N ASN A 875 37.77 6.69 -34.56
CA ASN A 875 37.49 5.27 -34.82
C ASN A 875 38.29 4.32 -33.90
N ASP A 876 38.68 4.79 -32.72
CA ASP A 876 39.49 4.02 -31.77
C ASP A 876 38.71 2.82 -31.19
N PRO A 877 39.18 1.57 -31.40
CA PRO A 877 38.56 0.37 -30.83
C PRO A 877 38.43 0.39 -29.30
N VAL A 878 39.29 1.12 -28.58
CA VAL A 878 39.23 1.25 -27.11
C VAL A 878 37.99 2.03 -26.67
N ILE A 879 37.59 3.04 -27.45
CA ILE A 879 36.39 3.86 -27.19
C ILE A 879 35.12 3.02 -27.41
N GLN A 880 35.08 2.22 -28.48
CA GLN A 880 33.98 1.26 -28.70
C GLN A 880 33.95 0.15 -27.64
N GLY A 881 35.13 -0.36 -27.26
CA GLY A 881 35.28 -1.35 -26.19
C GLY A 881 34.76 -0.85 -24.83
N THR A 882 34.88 0.45 -24.56
CA THR A 882 34.34 1.08 -23.34
C THR A 882 32.81 1.01 -23.31
N LEU A 883 32.14 1.33 -24.42
CA LEU A 883 30.67 1.21 -24.48
C LEU A 883 30.23 -0.25 -24.37
N VAL A 884 30.94 -1.18 -25.02
CA VAL A 884 30.68 -2.62 -24.89
C VAL A 884 30.78 -3.05 -23.42
N ALA A 885 31.83 -2.67 -22.71
CA ALA A 885 31.97 -2.98 -21.29
C ALA A 885 30.83 -2.38 -20.43
N LEU A 886 30.39 -1.16 -20.73
CA LEU A 886 29.29 -0.50 -20.02
C LEU A 886 27.92 -1.12 -20.26
N THR A 887 27.74 -1.94 -21.31
CA THR A 887 26.53 -2.77 -21.45
C THR A 887 26.46 -3.90 -20.40
N GLY A 888 27.53 -4.15 -19.64
CA GLY A 888 27.54 -5.06 -18.49
C GLY A 888 27.42 -4.38 -17.12
N ASP A 889 27.14 -3.07 -17.04
CA ASP A 889 27.06 -2.36 -15.75
C ASP A 889 25.94 -2.91 -14.85
N PRO A 890 26.14 -3.01 -13.52
CA PRO A 890 25.09 -3.43 -12.58
C PRO A 890 23.81 -2.57 -12.66
N GLN A 891 23.93 -1.30 -13.04
CA GLN A 891 22.82 -0.36 -13.09
C GLN A 891 22.24 -0.24 -14.51
N TYR A 892 20.95 -0.56 -14.65
CA TYR A 892 20.28 -0.59 -15.95
C TYR A 892 20.28 0.77 -16.66
N GLN A 893 20.32 1.90 -15.94
CA GLN A 893 20.39 3.22 -16.56
C GLN A 893 21.70 3.44 -17.32
N VAL A 894 22.80 2.85 -16.82
CA VAL A 894 24.12 2.89 -17.49
C VAL A 894 24.09 1.98 -18.71
N ARG A 895 23.59 0.74 -18.55
CA ARG A 895 23.42 -0.20 -19.68
C ARG A 895 22.54 0.37 -20.78
N THR A 896 21.44 1.02 -20.40
CA THR A 896 20.50 1.70 -21.32
C THR A 896 21.23 2.75 -22.16
N ALA A 897 22.01 3.63 -21.50
CA ALA A 897 22.78 4.66 -22.18
C ALA A 897 23.82 4.05 -23.13
N ALA A 898 24.59 3.06 -22.67
CA ALA A 898 25.60 2.40 -23.49
C ALA A 898 25.01 1.67 -24.70
N ALA A 899 23.93 0.90 -24.50
CA ALA A 899 23.26 0.14 -25.56
C ALA A 899 22.58 1.06 -26.58
N PHE A 900 21.90 2.13 -26.13
CA PHE A 900 21.35 3.16 -27.02
C PHE A 900 22.44 3.75 -27.91
N SER A 901 23.57 4.13 -27.31
CA SER A 901 24.69 4.72 -28.02
C SER A 901 25.33 3.78 -29.03
N LEU A 902 25.55 2.52 -28.66
CA LEU A 902 26.05 1.49 -29.59
C LEU A 902 25.09 1.25 -30.76
N ALA A 903 23.78 1.23 -30.50
CA ALA A 903 22.76 1.01 -31.52
C ALA A 903 22.66 2.21 -32.50
N ARG A 904 22.73 3.44 -31.97
CA ARG A 904 22.68 4.68 -32.77
C ARG A 904 23.94 4.89 -33.60
N GLY A 905 25.11 4.57 -33.05
CA GLY A 905 26.41 4.70 -33.69
C GLY A 905 26.87 3.46 -34.47
N LEU A 906 25.96 2.52 -34.76
CA LEU A 906 26.31 1.22 -35.33
C LEU A 906 26.94 1.38 -36.73
N PRO A 907 28.24 1.04 -36.92
CA PRO A 907 28.89 1.14 -38.21
C PRO A 907 28.37 0.09 -39.19
N GLU A 908 28.61 0.28 -40.50
CA GLU A 908 28.19 -0.69 -41.53
C GLU A 908 28.77 -2.10 -41.30
N ASN A 909 29.99 -2.19 -40.78
CA ASN A 909 30.66 -3.44 -40.42
C ASN A 909 31.02 -3.47 -38.93
N PRO A 910 30.07 -3.77 -38.03
CA PRO A 910 30.34 -3.80 -36.60
C PRO A 910 31.19 -5.01 -36.22
N THR A 911 32.11 -4.81 -35.28
CA THR A 911 32.96 -5.88 -34.74
C THR A 911 32.10 -6.98 -34.08
N PRO A 912 32.60 -8.23 -33.99
CA PRO A 912 31.88 -9.30 -33.31
C PRO A 912 31.48 -8.96 -31.88
N ALA A 913 32.32 -8.21 -31.15
CA ALA A 913 32.05 -7.77 -29.79
C ALA A 913 30.85 -6.80 -29.71
N VAL A 914 30.76 -5.82 -30.62
CA VAL A 914 29.62 -4.89 -30.68
C VAL A 914 28.33 -5.64 -31.04
N LYS A 915 28.38 -6.57 -32.00
CA LYS A 915 27.23 -7.42 -32.36
C LYS A 915 26.75 -8.25 -31.17
N ALA A 916 27.67 -8.88 -30.44
CA ALA A 916 27.35 -9.68 -29.26
C ALA A 916 26.72 -8.80 -28.16
N ALA A 917 27.32 -7.64 -27.84
CA ALA A 917 26.83 -6.72 -26.82
C ALA A 917 25.40 -6.24 -27.11
N LEU A 918 25.11 -5.83 -28.35
CA LEU A 918 23.77 -5.39 -28.74
C LEU A 918 22.75 -6.53 -28.74
N ASN A 919 23.15 -7.73 -29.16
CA ASN A 919 22.28 -8.90 -29.11
C ASN A 919 21.94 -9.32 -27.68
N THR A 920 22.90 -9.24 -26.75
CA THR A 920 22.67 -9.47 -25.32
C THR A 920 21.77 -8.39 -24.74
N ALA A 921 22.05 -7.12 -25.01
CA ALA A 921 21.26 -5.98 -24.51
C ALA A 921 19.81 -5.99 -25.05
N ALA A 922 19.59 -6.41 -26.29
CA ALA A 922 18.25 -6.57 -26.88
C ALA A 922 17.46 -7.74 -26.26
N ASN A 923 18.15 -8.71 -25.66
CA ASN A 923 17.59 -9.85 -24.95
C ASN A 923 17.54 -9.64 -23.43
N GLU A 924 17.83 -8.43 -22.94
CA GLU A 924 17.73 -8.19 -21.51
C GLU A 924 16.30 -8.48 -21.02
N PRO A 925 16.16 -9.12 -19.85
CA PRO A 925 14.86 -9.52 -19.31
C PRO A 925 14.07 -8.37 -18.68
N GLY A 926 14.63 -7.15 -18.66
CA GLY A 926 13.94 -5.90 -18.37
C GLY A 926 13.58 -5.16 -19.65
N CYS A 927 12.67 -4.19 -19.58
CA CYS A 927 12.12 -3.53 -20.75
C CYS A 927 12.88 -2.25 -21.17
N ARG A 928 13.63 -1.60 -20.25
CA ARG A 928 14.20 -0.28 -20.53
C ARG A 928 15.35 -0.32 -21.55
N VAL A 929 16.25 -1.31 -21.43
CA VAL A 929 17.38 -1.46 -22.35
C VAL A 929 16.90 -1.86 -23.76
N PRO A 930 16.04 -2.90 -23.94
CA PRO A 930 15.46 -3.23 -25.23
C PRO A 930 14.70 -2.07 -25.88
N LEU A 931 13.90 -1.32 -25.11
CA LEU A 931 13.16 -0.16 -25.60
C LEU A 931 14.09 0.94 -26.14
N ALA A 932 15.20 1.20 -25.45
CA ALA A 932 16.19 2.19 -25.88
C ALA A 932 16.87 1.78 -27.19
N ILE A 933 17.21 0.50 -27.34
CA ILE A 933 17.76 -0.03 -28.59
C ILE A 933 16.75 0.13 -29.74
N ALA A 934 15.48 -0.21 -29.49
CA ALA A 934 14.42 -0.07 -30.49
C ALA A 934 14.31 1.37 -31.02
N HIS A 935 14.28 2.35 -30.11
CA HIS A 935 14.26 3.78 -30.48
C HIS A 935 15.53 4.20 -31.23
N ALA A 936 16.71 3.75 -30.81
CA ALA A 936 17.96 4.08 -31.50
C ALA A 936 17.99 3.55 -32.94
N LEU A 937 17.50 2.33 -33.16
CA LEU A 937 17.45 1.72 -34.49
C LEU A 937 16.47 2.43 -35.44
N GLN A 938 15.35 2.96 -34.93
CA GLN A 938 14.41 3.76 -35.73
C GLN A 938 15.02 5.09 -36.22
N GLN A 939 15.92 5.68 -35.44
CA GLN A 939 16.51 7.00 -35.74
C GLN A 939 17.68 6.96 -36.73
N THR A 940 18.13 5.76 -37.13
CA THR A 940 19.36 5.61 -37.91
C THR A 940 19.05 5.21 -39.35
N SER A 941 19.47 6.00 -40.34
CA SER A 941 19.39 5.62 -41.77
C SER A 941 20.58 4.71 -42.13
N GLY A 942 20.37 3.44 -42.48
CA GLY A 942 21.48 2.52 -42.85
C GLY A 942 21.08 1.07 -43.14
N ALA A 943 22.01 0.30 -43.70
CA ALA A 943 21.82 -1.04 -44.26
C ALA A 943 21.06 -2.01 -43.32
N GLN A 944 19.97 -2.59 -43.84
CA GLN A 944 18.99 -3.37 -43.07
C GLN A 944 19.56 -4.67 -42.46
N GLU A 945 20.57 -5.31 -43.06
CA GLU A 945 20.96 -6.69 -42.71
C GLU A 945 21.55 -6.84 -41.29
N ASN A 946 22.50 -6.00 -40.89
CA ASN A 946 23.13 -6.08 -39.55
C ASN A 946 22.18 -5.69 -38.40
N ARG A 947 21.02 -5.13 -38.74
CA ARG A 947 19.97 -4.73 -37.78
C ARG A 947 18.84 -5.75 -37.67
N ARG A 948 18.76 -6.73 -38.59
CA ARG A 948 17.66 -7.72 -38.63
C ARG A 948 17.55 -8.53 -37.34
N VAL A 949 18.66 -9.04 -36.82
CA VAL A 949 18.67 -9.92 -35.63
C VAL A 949 18.21 -9.20 -34.35
N PRO A 950 18.78 -8.03 -33.96
CA PRO A 950 18.26 -7.31 -32.81
C PRO A 950 16.82 -6.82 -33.04
N THR A 951 16.47 -6.38 -34.25
CA THR A 951 15.10 -5.93 -34.55
C THR A 951 14.07 -7.06 -34.43
N SER A 952 14.36 -8.26 -34.95
CA SER A 952 13.44 -9.40 -34.86
C SER A 952 13.23 -9.85 -33.42
N ARG A 953 14.27 -9.80 -32.58
CA ARG A 953 14.18 -10.07 -31.14
C ARG A 953 13.28 -9.04 -30.43
N LEU A 954 13.48 -7.75 -30.72
CA LEU A 954 12.67 -6.68 -30.14
C LEU A 954 11.20 -6.76 -30.56
N GLN A 955 10.92 -7.21 -31.79
CA GLN A 955 9.57 -7.46 -32.29
C GLN A 955 8.87 -8.64 -31.61
N GLN A 956 9.63 -9.57 -31.01
CA GLN A 956 9.12 -10.70 -30.24
C GLN A 956 9.17 -10.48 -28.72
N HIS A 957 9.59 -9.29 -28.27
CA HIS A 957 9.73 -8.98 -26.85
C HIS A 957 8.38 -8.99 -26.12
N MET A 958 8.36 -9.33 -24.82
CA MET A 958 7.12 -9.46 -24.05
C MET A 958 6.34 -8.15 -23.88
N SER A 959 7.06 -7.02 -23.76
CA SER A 959 6.47 -5.68 -23.68
C SER A 959 5.98 -5.22 -25.05
N ALA A 960 4.70 -4.85 -25.13
CA ALA A 960 4.10 -4.27 -26.33
C ALA A 960 4.73 -2.93 -26.72
N LEU A 961 5.26 -2.16 -25.75
CA LEU A 961 5.97 -0.91 -26.03
C LEU A 961 7.29 -1.16 -26.78
N VAL A 962 8.03 -2.20 -26.39
CA VAL A 962 9.27 -2.60 -27.09
C VAL A 962 8.93 -3.07 -28.51
N ARG A 963 7.88 -3.89 -28.67
CA ARG A 963 7.44 -4.36 -30.00
C ARG A 963 7.01 -3.20 -30.91
N ALA A 964 6.23 -2.26 -30.38
CA ALA A 964 5.78 -1.08 -31.11
C ALA A 964 6.97 -0.20 -31.55
N ALA A 965 7.93 0.04 -30.65
CA ALA A 965 9.15 0.78 -30.95
C ALA A 965 10.07 0.07 -31.97
N ALA A 966 9.98 -1.25 -32.11
CA ALA A 966 10.78 -2.02 -33.07
C ALA A 966 10.10 -2.18 -34.43
N THR A 967 8.84 -1.74 -34.57
CA THR A 967 8.10 -1.82 -35.83
C THR A 967 8.32 -0.53 -36.63
N PRO A 968 8.74 -0.60 -37.90
CA PRO A 968 8.95 0.59 -38.72
C PRO A 968 7.61 1.25 -39.06
N THR A 969 7.43 2.50 -38.67
CA THR A 969 6.31 3.34 -39.14
C THR A 969 6.68 4.02 -40.46
N THR A 970 5.71 4.20 -41.35
CA THR A 970 5.87 4.77 -42.71
C THR A 970 6.31 6.23 -42.73
N SER A 971 6.37 6.90 -41.58
CA SER A 971 7.08 8.16 -41.36
C SER A 971 7.33 8.30 -39.86
N PRO A 972 8.57 8.23 -39.36
CA PRO A 972 8.82 8.48 -37.95
C PRO A 972 8.54 9.96 -37.65
N PRO A 973 7.76 10.33 -36.62
CA PRO A 973 7.84 11.66 -36.07
C PRO A 973 9.26 11.84 -35.56
N SER A 974 10.00 12.80 -36.13
CA SER A 974 11.36 13.11 -35.71
C SER A 974 11.33 13.73 -34.30
N LYS A 975 11.27 12.90 -33.25
CA LYS A 975 11.30 13.37 -31.85
C LYS A 975 12.56 14.19 -31.50
N THR A 976 13.59 14.13 -32.35
CA THR A 976 14.82 14.93 -32.22
C THR A 976 14.64 16.38 -32.67
N ASN A 977 13.64 16.67 -33.50
CA ASN A 977 13.37 17.99 -34.07
C ASN A 977 12.07 18.63 -33.54
N THR A 978 11.28 17.89 -32.77
CA THR A 978 10.11 18.40 -32.08
C THR A 978 10.50 19.11 -30.78
N PRO A 979 9.92 20.27 -30.49
CA PRO A 979 10.08 20.91 -29.20
C PRO A 979 9.24 20.16 -28.16
N HIS A 980 9.77 20.01 -26.95
CA HIS A 980 9.13 19.22 -25.89
C HIS A 980 9.09 20.02 -24.58
N PRO A 981 8.09 19.78 -23.73
CA PRO A 981 8.13 20.25 -22.35
C PRO A 981 9.37 19.68 -21.65
N ALA A 982 9.94 20.48 -20.74
CA ALA A 982 11.20 20.21 -20.03
C ALA A 982 11.21 18.87 -19.26
N HIS A 983 10.04 18.27 -19.03
CA HIS A 983 9.83 17.02 -18.29
C HIS A 983 9.89 15.74 -19.13
N THR A 984 10.17 15.83 -20.42
CA THR A 984 10.17 14.65 -21.31
C THR A 984 11.60 14.09 -21.42
N PRO A 985 11.89 12.90 -20.86
CA PRO A 985 13.24 12.32 -20.83
C PRO A 985 13.76 11.85 -22.19
#